data_AF-H2Z4S9-F1
#
_entry.id   AF-H2Z4S9-F1
#
_cell.length_a   1.000
_cell.length_b   1.000
_cell.length_c   1.000
_cell.angle_alpha   90.00
_cell.angle_beta   90.00
_cell.angle_gamma   90.00
#
_symmetry.space_group_name_H-M   'P 1'
#
loop_
_entity.id
_entity.type
_entity.pdbx_description
1 polymer ?
#
loop_
_entity_poly.entity_id
_entity_poly.type
_entity_poly.pdbx_seq_one_letter_code
_entity_poly.pdbx_strand_id
1 'polypeptide(L)'
;MLPLQFDKLNANTTEDNKPTVPRIAGTMNDGKFWLTFISRYADLTLQDISMKPVFQLDDQLQQIWSKTMDYVAELAKLKNAKTSNSSEATALQLLLLHVGLQLISFNPQVQSSAVDVLEDLHIIVDGRFHHKPTSKKCDEDQPHWVDVIVEILLTMMSQGSHSVRMVAEQVFRLISAHLTTSSLNLMTNVLKLKSEDLMKDEEDKEDDDDNEEEEEEKKENEVESDSSEEEDDSDDKSSEDEGDVDEEFKKRIKEALGGAAASSEESDVQESNAESSDDEFSDDAMMRIDPLLSDIFKQRKLSRKATKKNNRMQVTHFQLRCLDLLESFITRQNTTNPLVLDLVLPLLELVESSSKDPEKEVLAERATVILRVKLCKMKGYPRSLQEDVIDRCHDNIGKALKKCYSASGGVFLSQLVSHCCLFYLRVLSGNQPTDKSSSSGAVDVDRVCDLYFSALEDFMTKRESRIQAFVIQDFITRYPSYAQKLVAPLTKMMVEGIQIYRRTQACQMLSAFYQATPVPEAVTKYSSDIFTTITDVLSNTIKNKSDWRPKYMVAIIKLMFQCTSTLKDSESDFTSTVQVLKDFLNVDEVKRSQELTTLTWKSLVALGLNREKGQPNLDKKSRKRKKRKKNKDVVGEQENVVDKKDVNENTENAVPAESRKQLKARNLKEKKKLTKASKQKRSKKTSESSSKKPKTLTTSE
;
A
#
# COMPACT_ATOMS: atom_id res chain seq x y z
N MET A 1 5.33 40.83 33.97
CA MET A 1 5.58 39.38 33.82
C MET A 1 5.59 38.76 35.20
N LEU A 2 4.57 37.97 35.55
CA LEU A 2 4.63 37.11 36.74
C LEU A 2 5.86 36.19 36.60
N PRO A 3 6.65 35.99 37.67
CA PRO A 3 7.82 35.14 37.57
C PRO A 3 7.38 33.71 37.29
N LEU A 4 7.76 33.20 36.11
CA LEU A 4 7.69 31.80 35.74
C LEU A 4 8.65 31.01 36.65
N GLN A 5 8.21 30.70 37.88
CA GLN A 5 8.92 29.75 38.73
C GLN A 5 8.65 28.35 38.20
N PHE A 6 9.60 27.87 37.40
CA PHE A 6 9.81 26.45 37.22
C PHE A 6 10.13 25.86 38.61
N ASP A 7 9.21 25.09 39.18
CA ASP A 7 9.51 24.29 40.36
C ASP A 7 10.61 23.29 39.98
N LYS A 8 11.86 23.63 40.30
CA LYS A 8 13.02 22.72 40.28
C LYS A 8 12.96 21.69 41.42
N LEU A 9 11.76 21.33 41.89
CA LEU A 9 11.56 20.30 42.89
C LEU A 9 11.49 18.94 42.19
N ASN A 10 12.66 18.45 41.75
CA ASN A 10 13.06 17.04 41.64
C ASN A 10 14.31 16.86 40.76
N ALA A 11 15.32 17.73 40.91
CA ALA A 11 16.63 17.52 40.29
C ALA A 11 17.57 16.60 41.12
N ASN A 12 17.13 16.12 42.29
CA ASN A 12 17.94 15.30 43.21
C ASN A 12 17.31 13.95 43.57
N THR A 13 16.75 13.22 42.60
CA THR A 13 16.57 11.77 42.74
C THR A 13 17.64 11.06 41.91
N THR A 14 18.65 10.60 42.64
CA THR A 14 19.60 9.52 42.34
C THR A 14 19.30 8.68 41.10
N GLU A 15 20.34 8.44 40.29
CA GLU A 15 20.40 7.75 39.00
C GLU A 15 19.87 6.29 38.93
N ASP A 16 19.15 5.78 39.95
CA ASP A 16 18.87 4.34 40.08
C ASP A 16 17.44 3.89 39.81
N ASN A 17 16.56 4.73 39.25
CA ASN A 17 15.24 4.27 38.79
C ASN A 17 14.85 4.89 37.45
N LYS A 18 15.39 4.34 36.35
CA LYS A 18 14.81 4.57 35.02
C LYS A 18 13.39 3.99 35.02
N PRO A 19 12.32 4.79 34.80
CA PRO A 19 11.01 4.21 34.57
C PRO A 19 11.08 3.36 33.30
N THR A 20 10.73 2.08 33.43
CA THR A 20 10.70 1.06 32.37
C THR A 20 9.61 1.30 31.33
N VAL A 21 8.93 2.45 31.37
CA VAL A 21 7.84 2.82 30.46
C VAL A 21 8.32 3.95 29.54
N PRO A 22 8.18 3.82 28.21
CA PRO A 22 8.55 4.89 27.29
C PRO A 22 7.77 6.17 27.62
N ARG A 23 8.49 7.29 27.79
CA ARG A 23 7.86 8.60 28.01
C ARG A 23 6.94 8.93 26.84
N ILE A 24 5.71 9.33 27.15
CA ILE A 24 4.76 9.84 26.16
C ILE A 24 5.28 11.21 25.69
N ALA A 25 5.39 11.42 24.38
CA ALA A 25 5.81 12.70 23.83
C ALA A 25 4.88 13.83 24.32
N GLY A 26 5.44 14.98 24.66
CA GLY A 26 4.67 16.09 25.22
C GLY A 26 4.35 15.97 26.73
N THR A 27 4.98 15.05 27.47
CA THR A 27 4.87 14.96 28.93
C THR A 27 6.08 15.52 29.68
N MET A 28 5.82 16.14 30.84
CA MET A 28 6.79 16.62 31.81
C MET A 28 7.34 15.46 32.66
N ASN A 29 8.37 15.74 33.48
CA ASN A 29 8.99 14.74 34.36
C ASN A 29 8.02 14.13 35.38
N ASP A 30 6.93 14.83 35.71
CA ASP A 30 5.87 14.40 36.61
C ASP A 30 4.76 13.57 35.91
N GLY A 31 4.88 13.34 34.60
CA GLY A 31 3.90 12.58 33.80
C GLY A 31 2.67 13.37 33.35
N LYS A 32 2.59 14.68 33.63
CA LYS A 32 1.55 15.57 33.10
C LYS A 32 1.92 16.11 31.73
N PHE A 33 0.95 16.51 30.93
CA PHE A 33 1.21 17.10 29.61
C PHE A 33 1.72 18.52 29.73
N TRP A 34 2.64 18.96 28.85
CA TRP A 34 3.04 20.36 28.76
C TRP A 34 1.85 21.31 28.55
N LEU A 35 0.81 20.85 27.83
CA LEU A 35 -0.43 21.60 27.67
C LEU A 35 -1.12 21.93 29.00
N THR A 36 -0.97 21.10 30.05
CA THR A 36 -1.52 21.41 31.38
C THR A 36 -0.85 22.63 32.00
N PHE A 37 0.45 22.80 31.79
CA PHE A 37 1.19 23.97 32.27
C PHE A 37 0.74 25.24 31.53
N ILE A 38 0.64 25.16 30.20
CA ILE A 38 0.20 26.28 29.37
C ILE A 38 -1.24 26.69 29.72
N SER A 39 -2.15 25.73 29.82
CA SER A 39 -3.56 26.01 30.13
C SER A 39 -3.71 26.60 31.53
N ARG A 40 -2.96 26.10 32.51
CA ARG A 40 -2.92 26.69 33.87
C ARG A 40 -2.35 28.09 33.87
N TYR A 41 -1.30 28.34 33.09
CA TYR A 41 -0.73 29.69 32.97
C TYR A 41 -1.74 30.65 32.35
N ALA A 42 -2.43 30.23 31.28
CA ALA A 42 -3.51 31.01 30.66
C ALA A 42 -4.62 31.33 31.67
N ASP A 43 -5.10 30.33 32.42
CA ASP A 43 -6.14 30.50 33.44
C ASP A 43 -5.74 31.50 34.54
N LEU A 44 -4.50 31.41 35.05
CA LEU A 44 -3.97 32.36 36.02
C LEU A 44 -3.88 33.79 35.47
N THR A 45 -3.48 33.94 34.20
CA THR A 45 -3.37 35.27 33.57
C THR A 45 -4.71 35.89 33.22
N LEU A 46 -5.74 35.08 32.92
CA LEU A 46 -7.10 35.56 32.68
C LEU A 46 -7.78 36.05 33.97
N GLN A 47 -7.39 35.49 35.12
CA GLN A 47 -7.91 35.88 36.44
C GLN A 47 -7.15 37.06 37.07
N ASP A 48 -5.98 37.43 36.53
CA ASP A 48 -5.13 38.49 37.09
C ASP A 48 -5.61 39.89 36.69
N ILE A 49 -6.15 40.62 37.67
CA ILE A 49 -6.67 42.00 37.53
C ILE A 49 -5.57 42.98 37.05
N SER A 50 -4.29 42.67 37.28
CA SER A 50 -3.17 43.51 36.88
C SER A 50 -2.78 43.39 35.40
N MET A 51 -3.34 42.40 34.69
CA MET A 51 -3.05 42.10 33.29
C MET A 51 -4.27 42.46 32.44
N LYS A 52 -4.05 43.18 31.33
CA LYS A 52 -5.12 43.47 30.37
C LYS A 52 -5.05 42.43 29.25
N PRO A 53 -6.09 41.60 29.05
CA PRO A 53 -6.11 40.66 27.94
C PRO A 53 -6.14 41.43 26.61
N VAL A 54 -5.27 41.03 25.67
CA VAL A 54 -5.28 41.56 24.29
C VAL A 54 -6.54 41.10 23.56
N PHE A 55 -7.06 39.94 23.93
CA PHE A 55 -8.33 39.37 23.47
C PHE A 55 -9.16 38.98 24.69
N GLN A 56 -10.33 39.61 24.86
CA GLN A 56 -11.27 39.27 25.92
C GLN A 56 -12.16 38.13 25.46
N LEU A 57 -12.15 37.03 26.20
CA LEU A 57 -13.18 36.00 26.10
C LEU A 57 -14.49 36.64 26.54
N ASP A 58 -15.54 36.46 25.75
CA ASP A 58 -16.88 36.83 26.18
C ASP A 58 -17.37 35.90 27.31
N ASP A 59 -18.51 36.25 27.92
CA ASP A 59 -19.04 35.50 29.05
C ASP A 59 -19.35 34.04 28.69
N GLN A 60 -19.69 33.74 27.43
CA GLN A 60 -20.01 32.38 26.97
C GLN A 60 -18.74 31.54 26.81
N LEU A 61 -17.74 32.06 26.12
CA LEU A 61 -16.43 31.45 25.93
C LEU A 61 -15.73 31.25 27.28
N GLN A 62 -15.86 32.19 28.21
CA GLN A 62 -15.33 32.06 29.56
C GLN A 62 -16.00 30.93 30.35
N GLN A 63 -17.31 30.73 30.20
CA GLN A 63 -18.04 29.61 30.80
C GLN A 63 -17.56 28.27 30.23
N ILE A 64 -17.43 28.16 28.91
CA ILE A 64 -16.94 26.95 28.23
C ILE A 64 -15.50 26.64 28.65
N TRP A 65 -14.63 27.64 28.71
CA TRP A 65 -13.25 27.49 29.19
C TRP A 65 -13.20 26.98 30.63
N SER A 66 -13.95 27.60 31.54
CA SER A 66 -13.97 27.21 32.95
C SER A 66 -14.45 25.77 33.13
N LYS A 67 -15.54 25.42 32.45
CA LYS A 67 -16.07 24.04 32.43
C LYS A 67 -15.07 23.04 31.87
N THR A 68 -14.35 23.41 30.80
CA THR A 68 -13.26 22.59 30.22
C THR A 68 -12.15 22.35 31.23
N MET A 69 -11.71 23.38 31.95
CA MET A 69 -10.64 23.26 32.95
C MET A 69 -11.07 22.41 34.16
N ASP A 70 -12.34 22.47 34.57
CA ASP A 70 -12.89 21.62 35.62
C ASP A 70 -12.82 20.13 35.23
N TYR A 71 -13.28 19.77 34.02
CA TYR A 71 -13.15 18.40 33.53
C TYR A 71 -11.69 17.97 33.38
N VAL A 72 -10.80 18.84 32.90
CA VAL A 72 -9.37 18.54 32.81
C VAL A 72 -8.78 18.20 34.19
N ALA A 73 -9.16 18.94 35.23
CA ALA A 73 -8.71 18.72 36.60
C ALA A 73 -9.28 17.42 37.19
N GLU A 74 -10.51 17.07 36.84
CA GLU A 74 -11.17 15.84 37.27
C GLU A 74 -10.56 14.60 36.59
N LEU A 75 -10.42 14.62 35.26
CA LEU A 75 -9.79 13.55 34.49
C LEU A 75 -8.33 13.33 34.93
N ALA A 76 -7.62 14.38 35.37
CA ALA A 76 -6.29 14.26 35.96
C ALA A 76 -6.28 13.39 37.23
N LYS A 77 -7.32 13.51 38.08
CA LYS A 77 -7.45 12.70 39.30
C LYS A 77 -7.74 11.24 38.94
N LEU A 78 -8.61 11.02 37.96
CA LEU A 78 -8.98 9.68 37.47
C LEU A 78 -7.80 8.96 36.79
N LYS A 79 -6.92 9.68 36.10
CA LYS A 79 -5.68 9.13 35.53
C LYS A 79 -4.77 8.52 36.61
N ASN A 80 -4.65 9.18 37.76
CA ASN A 80 -3.78 8.76 38.86
C ASN A 80 -4.36 7.59 39.68
N ALA A 81 -5.69 7.43 39.66
CA ALA A 81 -6.35 6.23 40.15
C ALA A 81 -6.17 5.13 39.10
N LYS A 82 -5.52 3.99 39.44
CA LYS A 82 -5.30 2.85 38.53
C LYS A 82 -6.62 2.14 38.16
N THR A 83 -7.53 2.85 37.50
CA THR A 83 -8.86 2.41 37.08
C THR A 83 -8.84 1.95 35.62
N SER A 84 -9.83 1.14 35.23
CA SER A 84 -9.95 0.61 33.86
C SER A 84 -10.02 1.69 32.78
N ASN A 85 -10.47 2.91 33.13
CA ASN A 85 -10.72 3.98 32.17
C ASN A 85 -9.58 5.02 32.15
N SER A 86 -8.42 4.71 32.74
CA SER A 86 -7.28 5.66 32.83
C SER A 86 -6.76 6.10 31.46
N SER A 87 -6.78 5.22 30.45
CA SER A 87 -6.41 5.56 29.07
C SER A 87 -7.44 6.48 28.40
N GLU A 88 -8.73 6.21 28.60
CA GLU A 88 -9.84 7.03 28.10
C GLU A 88 -9.78 8.45 28.70
N ALA A 89 -9.61 8.54 30.02
CA ALA A 89 -9.48 9.81 30.73
C ALA A 89 -8.25 10.60 30.25
N THR A 90 -7.12 9.92 30.02
CA THR A 90 -5.91 10.56 29.49
C THR A 90 -6.11 11.08 28.06
N ALA A 91 -6.84 10.35 27.21
CA ALA A 91 -7.15 10.74 25.85
C ALA A 91 -8.05 11.98 25.80
N LEU A 92 -9.16 11.95 26.55
CA LEU A 92 -10.10 13.06 26.65
C LEU A 92 -9.47 14.30 27.27
N GLN A 93 -8.65 14.13 28.32
CA GLN A 93 -7.90 15.23 28.90
C GLN A 93 -6.99 15.91 27.88
N LEU A 94 -6.29 15.12 27.05
CA LEU A 94 -5.40 15.66 26.03
C LEU A 94 -6.16 16.41 24.93
N LEU A 95 -7.33 15.90 24.51
CA LEU A 95 -8.20 16.59 23.54
C LEU A 95 -8.75 17.90 24.12
N LEU A 96 -9.31 17.87 25.33
CA LEU A 96 -9.85 19.07 26.00
C LEU A 96 -8.79 20.15 26.17
N LEU A 97 -7.56 19.77 26.53
CA LEU A 97 -6.44 20.71 26.62
C LEU A 97 -6.07 21.29 25.25
N HIS A 98 -6.05 20.46 24.21
CA HIS A 98 -5.68 20.91 22.87
C HIS A 98 -6.72 21.84 22.26
N VAL A 99 -7.99 21.43 22.25
CA VAL A 99 -9.10 22.22 21.71
C VAL A 99 -9.41 23.41 22.61
N GLY A 100 -9.30 23.26 23.93
CA GLY A 100 -9.45 24.37 24.88
C GLY A 100 -8.53 25.54 24.58
N LEU A 101 -7.26 25.28 24.27
CA LEU A 101 -6.32 26.35 23.88
C LEU A 101 -6.69 27.02 22.56
N GLN A 102 -7.45 26.37 21.67
CA GLN A 102 -7.93 26.98 20.43
C GLN A 102 -9.01 28.04 20.69
N LEU A 103 -9.71 28.02 21.83
CA LEU A 103 -10.62 29.11 22.22
C LEU A 103 -9.89 30.45 22.43
N ILE A 104 -8.59 30.40 22.75
CA ILE A 104 -7.75 31.59 22.95
C ILE A 104 -7.08 32.01 21.62
N SER A 105 -7.45 31.41 20.49
CA SER A 105 -6.98 31.79 19.16
C SER A 105 -7.56 33.14 18.72
N PHE A 106 -6.79 33.91 17.95
CA PHE A 106 -7.27 35.18 17.36
C PHE A 106 -8.14 34.99 16.11
N ASN A 107 -8.32 33.74 15.65
CA ASN A 107 -9.11 33.42 14.46
C ASN A 107 -10.54 33.03 14.87
N PRO A 108 -11.58 33.83 14.53
CA PRO A 108 -12.96 33.54 14.92
C PRO A 108 -13.51 32.21 14.38
N GLN A 109 -13.09 31.77 13.20
CA GLN A 109 -13.51 30.48 12.63
C GLN A 109 -12.99 29.31 13.47
N VAL A 110 -11.71 29.39 13.89
CA VAL A 110 -11.10 28.40 14.77
C VAL A 110 -11.77 28.39 16.15
N GLN A 111 -12.17 29.55 16.66
CA GLN A 111 -12.89 29.65 17.93
C GLN A 111 -14.28 29.01 17.86
N SER A 112 -15.06 29.32 16.82
CA SER A 112 -16.39 28.73 16.63
C SER A 112 -16.30 27.21 16.53
N SER A 113 -15.39 26.69 15.71
CA SER A 113 -15.19 25.24 15.59
C SER A 113 -14.72 24.61 16.91
N ALA A 114 -13.88 25.30 17.69
CA ALA A 114 -13.44 24.82 19.00
C ALA A 114 -14.58 24.77 20.03
N VAL A 115 -15.53 25.71 19.98
CA VAL A 115 -16.73 25.69 20.83
C VAL A 115 -17.54 24.41 20.56
N ASP A 116 -17.90 24.15 19.30
CA ASP A 116 -18.69 22.99 18.92
C ASP A 116 -18.02 21.68 19.38
N VAL A 117 -16.72 21.55 19.13
CA VAL A 117 -15.94 20.37 19.53
C VAL A 117 -15.85 20.22 21.05
N LEU A 118 -15.72 21.33 21.79
CA LEU A 118 -15.66 21.26 23.26
C LEU A 118 -17.00 20.88 23.88
N GLU A 119 -18.12 21.36 23.32
CA GLU A 119 -19.45 20.97 23.77
C GLU A 119 -19.68 19.46 23.59
N ASP A 120 -19.32 18.91 22.44
CA ASP A 120 -19.34 17.47 22.19
C ASP A 120 -18.45 16.69 23.18
N LEU A 121 -17.22 17.18 23.41
CA LEU A 121 -16.31 16.55 24.38
C LEU A 121 -16.84 16.62 25.82
N HIS A 122 -17.52 17.71 26.21
CA HIS A 122 -18.14 17.84 27.53
C HIS A 122 -19.26 16.81 27.70
N ILE A 123 -20.12 16.64 26.69
CA ILE A 123 -21.19 15.62 26.68
C ILE A 123 -20.58 14.22 26.83
N ILE A 124 -19.48 13.94 26.12
CA ILE A 124 -18.78 12.65 26.22
C ILE A 124 -18.22 12.43 27.63
N VAL A 125 -17.59 13.44 28.24
CA VAL A 125 -17.05 13.32 29.61
C VAL A 125 -18.16 13.07 30.62
N ASP A 126 -19.27 13.81 30.54
CA ASP A 126 -20.42 13.61 31.42
C ASP A 126 -21.03 12.21 31.26
N GLY A 127 -21.21 11.77 30.01
CA GLY A 127 -21.71 10.44 29.68
C GLY A 127 -20.82 9.31 30.19
N ARG A 128 -19.50 9.47 30.12
CA ARG A 128 -18.53 8.42 30.48
C ARG A 128 -18.14 8.40 31.97
N PHE A 129 -18.11 9.55 32.63
CA PHE A 129 -17.57 9.66 34.00
C PHE A 129 -18.58 10.14 35.05
N HIS A 130 -19.67 10.82 34.65
CA HIS A 130 -20.64 11.39 35.59
C HIS A 130 -22.01 10.70 35.63
N HIS A 131 -22.37 9.93 34.61
CA HIS A 131 -23.67 9.26 34.59
C HIS A 131 -23.73 8.00 35.47
N LYS A 132 -24.59 8.06 36.52
CA LYS A 132 -25.30 6.87 37.05
C LYS A 132 -26.32 6.41 36.00
N PRO A 133 -26.55 5.10 35.81
CA PRO A 133 -27.48 4.59 34.81
C PRO A 133 -28.91 4.94 35.24
N THR A 134 -29.42 6.09 34.82
CA THR A 134 -30.83 6.43 34.92
C THR A 134 -31.52 5.96 33.65
N SER A 135 -32.52 5.12 33.84
CA SER A 135 -33.37 4.51 32.82
C SER A 135 -34.11 5.57 31.97
N LYS A 136 -33.45 6.09 30.95
CA LYS A 136 -34.09 6.54 29.72
C LYS A 136 -33.45 5.75 28.60
N LYS A 137 -34.29 5.17 27.75
CA LYS A 137 -33.89 4.37 26.59
C LYS A 137 -32.68 5.06 25.94
N CYS A 138 -31.59 4.33 25.73
CA CYS A 138 -30.61 4.79 24.76
C CYS A 138 -31.40 5.01 23.47
N ASP A 139 -31.53 6.26 23.04
CA ASP A 139 -31.99 6.53 21.69
C ASP A 139 -31.00 5.79 20.78
N GLU A 140 -31.49 4.80 20.02
CA GLU A 140 -30.67 3.98 19.12
C GLU A 140 -29.96 4.84 18.04
N ASP A 141 -30.34 6.12 17.94
CA ASP A 141 -29.84 7.11 16.99
C ASP A 141 -28.65 7.97 17.50
N GLN A 142 -28.25 7.88 18.78
CA GLN A 142 -27.09 8.65 19.26
C GLN A 142 -25.76 8.00 18.87
N PRO A 143 -24.81 8.74 18.28
CA PRO A 143 -23.51 8.20 17.88
C PRO A 143 -22.72 7.74 19.11
N HIS A 144 -22.00 6.63 18.97
CA HIS A 144 -21.15 6.14 20.05
C HIS A 144 -20.01 7.14 20.30
N TRP A 145 -19.65 7.41 21.56
CA TRP A 145 -18.66 8.43 21.92
C TRP A 145 -17.30 8.30 21.18
N VAL A 146 -16.88 7.07 20.87
CA VAL A 146 -15.64 6.81 20.11
C VAL A 146 -15.77 7.25 18.65
N ASP A 147 -16.97 7.17 18.06
CA ASP A 147 -17.21 7.58 16.68
C ASP A 147 -17.02 9.09 16.56
N VAL A 148 -17.61 9.86 17.49
CA VAL A 148 -17.44 11.31 17.59
C VAL A 148 -15.96 11.69 17.78
N ILE A 149 -15.24 10.99 18.66
CA ILE A 149 -13.79 11.24 18.81
C ILE A 149 -13.04 10.91 17.53
N VAL A 150 -13.32 9.80 16.85
CA VAL A 150 -12.65 9.45 15.60
C VAL A 150 -12.93 10.48 14.52
N GLU A 151 -14.14 11.03 14.44
CA GLU A 151 -14.47 12.13 13.55
C GLU A 151 -13.66 13.40 13.85
N ILE A 152 -13.60 13.84 15.11
CA ILE A 152 -12.73 14.94 15.56
C ILE A 152 -11.28 14.67 15.16
N LEU A 153 -10.79 13.45 15.38
CA LEU A 153 -9.42 13.07 15.01
C LEU A 153 -9.21 13.09 13.50
N LEU A 154 -10.18 12.67 12.68
CA LEU A 154 -10.07 12.75 11.23
C LEU A 154 -10.04 14.20 10.75
N THR A 155 -10.84 15.09 11.34
CA THR A 155 -10.77 16.55 11.11
C THR A 155 -9.41 17.12 11.53
N MET A 156 -8.84 16.68 12.64
CA MET A 156 -7.47 17.04 13.04
C MET A 156 -6.42 16.50 12.05
N MET A 157 -6.62 15.31 11.49
CA MET A 157 -5.68 14.70 10.54
C MET A 157 -5.76 15.31 9.14
N SER A 158 -6.89 15.92 8.76
CA SER A 158 -7.00 16.65 7.49
C SER A 158 -6.17 17.95 7.52
N GLN A 159 -6.05 18.58 8.70
CA GLN A 159 -5.23 19.77 8.90
C GLN A 159 -3.74 19.52 8.60
N GLY A 160 -3.07 20.48 7.95
CA GLY A 160 -1.65 20.40 7.57
C GLY A 160 -0.66 20.40 8.76
N SER A 161 -1.13 20.62 9.98
CA SER A 161 -0.28 20.85 11.14
C SER A 161 0.32 19.57 11.74
N HIS A 162 1.65 19.53 11.85
CA HIS A 162 2.37 18.41 12.46
C HIS A 162 2.02 18.23 13.95
N SER A 163 1.89 19.33 14.70
CA SER A 163 1.61 19.27 16.13
C SER A 163 0.21 18.72 16.41
N VAL A 164 -0.79 19.16 15.63
CA VAL A 164 -2.17 18.64 15.67
C VAL A 164 -2.18 17.15 15.38
N ARG A 165 -1.46 16.72 14.33
CA ARG A 165 -1.31 15.31 13.98
C ARG A 165 -0.69 14.48 15.11
N MET A 166 0.35 14.97 15.77
CA MET A 166 0.98 14.26 16.90
C MET A 166 -0.02 14.03 18.05
N VAL A 167 -0.83 15.04 18.36
CA VAL A 167 -1.89 14.93 19.37
C VAL A 167 -2.93 13.90 18.93
N ALA A 168 -3.40 13.98 17.69
CA ALA A 168 -4.41 13.05 17.15
C ALA A 168 -3.93 11.59 17.19
N GLU A 169 -2.70 11.32 16.75
CA GLU A 169 -2.11 9.97 16.82
C GLU A 169 -1.98 9.48 18.27
N GLN A 170 -1.64 10.36 19.21
CA GLN A 170 -1.49 9.99 20.62
C GLN A 170 -2.83 9.66 21.27
N VAL A 171 -3.86 10.46 21.00
CA VAL A 171 -5.24 10.21 21.45
C VAL A 171 -5.76 8.90 20.86
N PHE A 172 -5.60 8.71 19.53
CA PHE A 172 -6.03 7.49 18.85
C PHE A 172 -5.41 6.23 19.47
N ARG A 173 -4.11 6.26 19.78
CA ARG A 173 -3.41 5.13 20.43
C ARG A 173 -4.05 4.74 21.77
N LEU A 174 -4.53 5.72 22.55
CA LEU A 174 -5.14 5.50 23.86
C LEU A 174 -6.57 4.95 23.77
N ILE A 175 -7.33 5.31 22.74
CA ILE A 175 -8.72 4.87 22.56
C ILE A 175 -8.89 3.68 21.61
N SER A 176 -7.84 3.28 20.88
CA SER A 176 -7.88 2.26 19.82
C SER A 176 -8.52 0.91 20.21
N ALA A 177 -8.55 0.58 21.51
CA ALA A 177 -9.20 -0.64 22.03
C ALA A 177 -10.74 -0.58 21.95
N HIS A 178 -11.33 0.61 21.91
CA HIS A 178 -12.77 0.85 21.96
C HIS A 178 -13.39 1.16 20.58
N LEU A 179 -12.60 1.05 19.51
CA LEU A 179 -13.11 1.28 18.16
C LEU A 179 -14.30 0.37 17.86
N THR A 180 -15.32 0.97 17.25
CA THR A 180 -16.51 0.29 16.77
C THR A 180 -16.41 0.05 15.27
N THR A 181 -17.33 -0.72 14.70
CA THR A 181 -17.46 -0.85 13.24
C THR A 181 -17.74 0.49 12.57
N SER A 182 -18.53 1.37 13.23
CA SER A 182 -18.83 2.72 12.74
C SER A 182 -17.56 3.58 12.69
N SER A 183 -16.76 3.61 13.76
CA SER A 183 -15.49 4.36 13.77
C SER A 183 -14.52 3.85 12.69
N LEU A 184 -14.44 2.53 12.48
CA LEU A 184 -13.63 1.96 11.41
C LEU A 184 -14.12 2.38 10.02
N ASN A 185 -15.44 2.44 9.83
CA ASN A 185 -16.05 2.88 8.57
C ASN A 185 -15.70 4.34 8.27
N LEU A 186 -15.76 5.25 9.25
CA LEU A 186 -15.31 6.65 9.09
C LEU A 186 -13.89 6.71 8.53
N MET A 187 -12.96 5.94 9.10
CA MET A 187 -11.57 5.89 8.65
C MET A 187 -11.41 5.26 7.26
N THR A 188 -12.12 4.17 6.96
CA THR A 188 -12.03 3.52 5.64
C THR A 188 -12.72 4.33 4.54
N ASN A 189 -13.70 5.16 4.86
CA ASN A 189 -14.32 6.08 3.91
C ASN A 189 -13.35 7.17 3.48
N VAL A 190 -12.48 7.67 4.37
CA VAL A 190 -11.39 8.57 4.01
C VAL A 190 -10.48 7.97 2.94
N LEU A 191 -10.19 6.66 3.02
CA LEU A 191 -9.39 5.97 2.01
C LEU A 191 -10.07 5.89 0.63
N LYS A 192 -11.40 6.03 0.58
CA LYS A 192 -12.19 6.00 -0.66
C LYS A 192 -12.38 7.37 -1.30
N LEU A 193 -12.02 8.45 -0.59
CA LEU A 193 -12.14 9.82 -1.10
C LEU A 193 -11.45 9.95 -2.45
N LYS A 194 -12.20 10.43 -3.43
CA LYS A 194 -11.64 10.93 -4.68
C LYS A 194 -11.50 12.43 -4.56
N SER A 195 -10.41 12.94 -5.10
CA SER A 195 -10.19 14.39 -5.18
C SER A 195 -11.31 15.11 -5.94
N GLU A 196 -11.91 14.45 -6.93
CA GLU A 196 -13.02 14.98 -7.73
C GLU A 196 -14.30 15.20 -6.89
N ASP A 197 -14.53 14.39 -5.86
CA ASP A 197 -15.74 14.49 -5.04
C ASP A 197 -15.68 15.72 -4.11
N LEU A 198 -14.49 16.22 -3.78
CA LEU A 198 -14.27 17.42 -2.97
C LEU A 198 -14.21 18.71 -3.80
N MET A 199 -14.11 18.60 -5.13
CA MET A 199 -14.06 19.75 -6.03
C MET A 199 -15.45 20.17 -6.52
N LYS A 200 -16.45 19.27 -6.46
CA LYS A 200 -17.84 19.60 -6.86
C LYS A 200 -18.47 20.69 -6.01
N ASP A 201 -18.12 20.74 -4.72
CA ASP A 201 -18.66 21.76 -3.80
C ASP A 201 -18.03 23.16 -4.03
N GLU A 202 -16.88 23.25 -4.70
CA GLU A 202 -16.25 24.52 -5.11
C GLU A 202 -16.67 24.98 -6.52
N GLU A 203 -17.14 24.06 -7.38
CA GLU A 203 -17.49 24.34 -8.78
C GLU A 203 -18.91 24.93 -8.94
N ASP A 204 -19.83 24.75 -7.98
CA ASP A 204 -21.22 25.26 -8.05
C ASP A 204 -21.35 26.79 -7.81
N LYS A 205 -20.26 27.56 -7.82
CA LYS A 205 -20.31 29.02 -7.63
C LYS A 205 -20.00 29.88 -8.86
N GLU A 206 -19.52 29.34 -9.96
CA GLU A 206 -19.41 30.11 -11.23
C GLU A 206 -19.62 29.18 -12.43
N ASP A 207 -20.85 29.18 -12.96
CA ASP A 207 -21.18 28.72 -14.30
C ASP A 207 -20.32 29.51 -15.32
N ASP A 208 -19.51 28.83 -16.15
CA ASP A 208 -19.61 29.04 -17.59
C ASP A 208 -19.00 27.89 -18.40
N ASP A 209 -19.75 27.59 -19.45
CA ASP A 209 -19.59 26.59 -20.51
C ASP A 209 -18.28 26.83 -21.28
N ASP A 210 -17.41 25.81 -21.40
CA ASP A 210 -16.55 25.67 -22.58
C ASP A 210 -15.90 24.28 -22.61
N ASN A 211 -16.62 23.39 -23.28
CA ASN A 211 -16.21 22.05 -23.61
C ASN A 211 -15.55 22.07 -25.01
N GLU A 212 -14.31 22.57 -25.12
CA GLU A 212 -13.53 22.51 -26.36
C GLU A 212 -12.24 21.67 -26.20
N GLU A 213 -12.30 20.51 -26.84
CA GLU A 213 -11.28 19.66 -27.47
C GLU A 213 -9.82 19.70 -26.95
N GLU A 214 -9.39 18.54 -26.43
CA GLU A 214 -7.99 18.21 -26.15
C GLU A 214 -7.16 18.10 -27.43
N GLU A 215 -6.49 19.18 -27.85
CA GLU A 215 -5.32 19.07 -28.74
C GLU A 215 -4.01 18.98 -27.95
N GLU A 216 -3.42 17.78 -27.96
CA GLU A 216 -2.05 17.50 -27.50
C GLU A 216 -1.00 18.20 -28.40
N GLU A 217 -0.56 19.40 -28.05
CA GLU A 217 0.75 19.90 -28.53
C GLU A 217 1.87 19.55 -27.54
N LYS A 218 2.56 18.44 -27.85
CA LYS A 218 3.89 18.14 -27.31
C LYS A 218 4.91 19.13 -27.88
N LYS A 219 5.39 20.06 -27.05
CA LYS A 219 6.73 20.64 -27.24
C LYS A 219 7.65 20.24 -26.10
N GLU A 220 8.64 19.42 -26.47
CA GLU A 220 9.85 19.14 -25.72
C GLU A 220 10.58 20.46 -25.44
N ASN A 221 10.83 20.76 -24.17
CA ASN A 221 11.94 21.60 -23.78
C ASN A 221 12.74 20.89 -22.69
N GLU A 222 13.89 20.37 -23.10
CA GLU A 222 14.98 19.94 -22.23
C GLU A 222 15.48 21.15 -21.43
N VAL A 223 15.34 21.09 -20.11
CA VAL A 223 16.26 21.79 -19.21
C VAL A 223 16.63 20.83 -18.09
N GLU A 224 17.85 20.31 -18.15
CA GLU A 224 18.53 19.68 -17.02
C GLU A 224 18.66 20.73 -15.91
N SER A 225 18.17 20.43 -14.70
CA SER A 225 18.71 21.04 -13.49
C SER A 225 18.69 20.07 -12.33
N ASP A 226 19.79 20.13 -11.61
CA ASP A 226 20.35 19.22 -10.62
C ASP A 226 19.54 19.26 -9.31
N SER A 227 19.05 18.10 -8.86
CA SER A 227 18.34 17.97 -7.59
C SER A 227 19.35 17.83 -6.45
N SER A 228 19.66 18.95 -5.81
CA SER A 228 20.26 18.97 -4.47
C SER A 228 19.14 19.17 -3.46
N GLU A 229 18.97 18.17 -2.60
CA GLU A 229 18.13 18.24 -1.40
C GLU A 229 18.71 19.29 -0.43
N GLU A 230 17.93 20.32 -0.10
CA GLU A 230 17.97 20.94 1.23
C GLU A 230 16.53 21.24 1.67
N GLU A 231 16.22 20.77 2.88
CA GLU A 231 15.03 21.12 3.65
C GLU A 231 15.11 22.61 4.02
N ASP A 232 14.12 23.40 3.63
CA ASP A 232 13.86 24.67 4.31
C ASP A 232 12.34 24.84 4.51
N ASP A 233 12.01 25.01 5.79
CA ASP A 233 10.71 25.20 6.40
C ASP A 233 10.34 26.66 6.20
N SER A 234 9.41 26.96 5.27
CA SER A 234 8.90 28.33 5.12
C SER A 234 7.39 28.38 5.34
N ASP A 235 7.05 29.26 6.28
CA ASP A 235 5.73 29.55 6.82
C ASP A 235 4.63 29.64 5.75
N ASP A 236 3.63 28.79 5.95
CA ASP A 236 2.31 28.81 5.32
C ASP A 236 1.58 30.12 5.70
N LYS A 237 1.66 31.12 4.83
CA LYS A 237 0.70 32.21 4.78
C LYS A 237 -0.35 31.87 3.73
N SER A 238 -1.48 31.39 4.21
CA SER A 238 -2.75 31.38 3.49
C SER A 238 -3.09 32.81 3.03
N SER A 239 -2.78 33.15 1.79
CA SER A 239 -3.45 34.24 1.11
C SER A 239 -4.72 33.66 0.50
N GLU A 240 -5.84 33.85 1.20
CA GLU A 240 -7.14 33.99 0.54
C GLU A 240 -7.03 35.23 -0.34
N ASP A 241 -6.70 35.02 -1.62
CA ASP A 241 -6.90 36.03 -2.65
C ASP A 241 -8.19 35.66 -3.39
N GLU A 242 -9.29 36.12 -2.81
CA GLU A 242 -10.57 36.22 -3.51
C GLU A 242 -10.36 37.17 -4.70
N GLY A 243 -10.23 36.60 -5.90
CA GLY A 243 -10.82 37.11 -7.13
C GLY A 243 -10.72 38.60 -7.46
N ASP A 244 -9.76 39.36 -6.96
CA ASP A 244 -9.62 40.77 -7.32
C ASP A 244 -8.66 40.89 -8.51
N VAL A 245 -9.22 41.33 -9.63
CA VAL A 245 -8.48 41.51 -10.86
C VAL A 245 -7.42 42.59 -10.62
N ASP A 246 -6.16 42.15 -10.57
CA ASP A 246 -4.94 42.91 -10.29
C ASP A 246 -5.06 44.41 -10.68
N GLU A 247 -4.87 45.34 -9.75
CA GLU A 247 -4.88 46.80 -10.04
C GLU A 247 -3.83 47.15 -11.12
N GLU A 248 -2.79 46.31 -11.26
CA GLU A 248 -1.80 46.39 -12.34
C GLU A 248 -2.38 46.03 -13.72
N PHE A 249 -3.41 45.19 -13.78
CA PHE A 249 -4.15 44.83 -15.00
C PHE A 249 -5.09 45.95 -15.45
N LYS A 250 -5.82 46.61 -14.54
CA LYS A 250 -6.59 47.82 -14.88
C LYS A 250 -5.67 48.90 -15.45
N LYS A 251 -4.45 49.03 -14.90
CA LYS A 251 -3.44 49.96 -15.38
C LYS A 251 -2.89 49.59 -16.76
N ARG A 252 -2.61 48.30 -17.02
CA ARG A 252 -2.13 47.81 -18.33
C ARG A 252 -3.21 47.85 -19.41
N ILE A 253 -4.47 47.58 -19.08
CA ILE A 253 -5.61 47.79 -19.99
C ILE A 253 -5.78 49.27 -20.33
N LYS A 254 -5.66 50.16 -19.32
CA LYS A 254 -5.75 51.61 -19.51
C LYS A 254 -4.58 52.16 -20.33
N GLU A 255 -3.39 51.57 -20.23
CA GLU A 255 -2.25 51.85 -21.10
C GLU A 255 -2.43 51.30 -22.53
N ALA A 256 -3.01 50.10 -22.68
CA ALA A 256 -3.23 49.46 -23.98
C ALA A 256 -4.38 50.10 -24.80
N LEU A 257 -5.41 50.64 -24.13
CA LEU A 257 -6.51 51.38 -24.75
C LEU A 257 -6.13 52.79 -25.23
N GLY A 258 -4.97 53.31 -24.81
CA GLY A 258 -4.54 54.66 -25.14
C GLY A 258 -5.54 55.76 -24.72
N GLY A 259 -5.30 57.00 -25.15
CA GLY A 259 -6.07 58.19 -24.71
C GLY A 259 -7.56 58.23 -25.08
N ALA A 260 -8.15 57.18 -25.64
CA ALA A 260 -9.58 57.14 -25.97
C ALA A 260 -10.49 56.98 -24.72
N ALA A 261 -9.96 56.53 -23.58
CA ALA A 261 -10.73 56.44 -22.33
C ALA A 261 -10.67 57.73 -21.47
N ALA A 262 -9.94 58.76 -21.90
CA ALA A 262 -9.71 59.98 -21.10
C ALA A 262 -10.62 61.17 -21.49
N SER A 263 -11.59 60.98 -22.39
CA SER A 263 -12.45 62.06 -22.89
C SER A 263 -13.89 62.00 -22.38
N SER A 264 -14.13 61.46 -21.18
CA SER A 264 -15.51 61.38 -20.64
C SER A 264 -15.66 61.73 -19.16
N GLU A 265 -14.75 62.51 -18.59
CA GLU A 265 -14.97 63.13 -17.28
C GLU A 265 -14.39 64.55 -17.23
N GLU A 266 -15.13 65.52 -17.78
CA GLU A 266 -15.35 66.88 -17.24
C GLU A 266 -16.00 67.80 -18.29
N SER A 267 -17.32 68.01 -18.21
CA SER A 267 -17.98 69.33 -18.40
C SER A 267 -19.51 69.23 -18.26
N ASP A 268 -20.07 70.07 -17.39
CA ASP A 268 -21.50 70.25 -17.14
C ASP A 268 -22.25 70.90 -18.34
N VAL A 269 -23.32 70.23 -18.78
CA VAL A 269 -24.60 70.67 -19.38
C VAL A 269 -24.68 71.96 -20.25
N GLN A 270 -24.89 71.83 -21.57
CA GLN A 270 -26.09 72.34 -22.30
C GLN A 270 -26.12 71.96 -23.81
N GLU A 271 -27.34 71.73 -24.31
CA GLU A 271 -27.75 71.32 -25.67
C GLU A 271 -27.12 72.09 -26.86
N SER A 272 -26.72 71.37 -27.92
CA SER A 272 -27.40 71.41 -29.24
C SER A 272 -26.61 70.67 -30.34
N ASN A 273 -27.28 69.71 -30.99
CA ASN A 273 -27.16 69.24 -32.38
C ASN A 273 -25.81 69.11 -33.13
N ALA A 274 -25.63 67.90 -33.69
CA ALA A 274 -24.81 67.51 -34.86
C ALA A 274 -23.28 67.54 -34.62
N GLU A 275 -22.47 66.53 -34.94
CA GLU A 275 -22.53 65.48 -35.96
C GLU A 275 -21.88 64.18 -35.44
N SER A 276 -22.27 63.07 -36.06
CA SER A 276 -21.65 61.74 -35.98
C SER A 276 -20.12 61.79 -36.05
N SER A 277 -19.43 61.62 -34.91
CA SER A 277 -18.02 61.23 -34.88
C SER A 277 -17.95 59.75 -34.57
N ASP A 278 -17.82 59.00 -35.65
CA ASP A 278 -17.46 57.59 -35.69
C ASP A 278 -16.02 57.45 -35.17
N ASP A 279 -15.83 57.46 -33.85
CA ASP A 279 -14.59 57.00 -33.23
C ASP A 279 -14.60 55.47 -33.29
N GLU A 280 -14.37 54.96 -34.51
CA GLU A 280 -14.00 53.58 -34.78
C GLU A 280 -12.92 53.16 -33.79
N PHE A 281 -13.25 52.21 -32.90
CA PHE A 281 -12.23 51.40 -32.25
C PHE A 281 -11.33 50.86 -33.36
N SER A 282 -10.11 51.40 -33.48
CA SER A 282 -9.15 50.95 -34.50
C SER A 282 -9.03 49.43 -34.44
N ASP A 283 -9.19 48.73 -35.56
CA ASP A 283 -8.97 47.28 -35.72
C ASP A 283 -7.64 46.83 -35.05
N ASP A 284 -6.66 47.73 -35.03
CA ASP A 284 -5.33 47.51 -34.45
C ASP A 284 -5.32 47.53 -32.90
N ALA A 285 -6.30 48.18 -32.26
CA ALA A 285 -6.51 48.15 -30.80
C ALA A 285 -7.25 46.89 -30.37
N MET A 286 -8.24 46.43 -31.15
CA MET A 286 -8.96 45.18 -30.87
C MET A 286 -8.04 43.95 -30.99
N MET A 287 -7.11 43.94 -31.96
CA MET A 287 -6.10 42.87 -32.09
C MET A 287 -5.05 42.84 -30.97
N ARG A 288 -4.81 43.94 -30.24
CA ARG A 288 -3.83 43.99 -29.13
C ARG A 288 -4.39 43.48 -27.81
N ILE A 289 -5.71 43.45 -27.66
CA ILE A 289 -6.41 42.99 -26.46
C ILE A 289 -6.52 41.46 -26.42
N ASP A 290 -6.63 40.80 -27.58
CA ASP A 290 -6.78 39.34 -27.69
C ASP A 290 -5.59 38.52 -27.13
N PRO A 291 -4.31 38.87 -27.35
CA PRO A 291 -3.18 38.20 -26.71
C PRO A 291 -3.14 38.35 -25.19
N LEU A 292 -3.55 39.51 -24.66
CA LEU A 292 -3.62 39.79 -23.22
C LEU A 292 -4.72 38.96 -22.53
N LEU A 293 -5.89 38.86 -23.16
CA LEU A 293 -6.97 37.97 -22.74
C LEU A 293 -6.52 36.50 -22.79
N SER A 294 -5.87 36.07 -23.87
CA SER A 294 -5.32 34.71 -24.01
C SER A 294 -4.33 34.34 -22.90
N ASP A 295 -3.43 35.25 -22.54
CA ASP A 295 -2.45 35.01 -21.47
C ASP A 295 -3.10 34.97 -20.07
N ILE A 296 -4.19 35.70 -19.85
CA ILE A 296 -4.99 35.62 -18.61
C ILE A 296 -5.79 34.34 -18.53
N PHE A 297 -6.40 33.89 -19.63
CA PHE A 297 -7.06 32.58 -19.67
C PHE A 297 -6.05 31.46 -19.43
N LYS A 298 -4.82 31.56 -19.96
CA LYS A 298 -3.72 30.64 -19.64
C LYS A 298 -3.33 30.72 -18.16
N GLN A 299 -3.18 31.91 -17.58
CA GLN A 299 -2.81 32.08 -16.17
C GLN A 299 -3.91 31.59 -15.21
N ARG A 300 -5.19 31.90 -15.48
CA ARG A 300 -6.35 31.38 -14.73
C ARG A 300 -6.49 29.86 -14.90
N LYS A 301 -6.16 29.30 -16.07
CA LYS A 301 -6.11 27.84 -16.30
C LYS A 301 -4.95 27.18 -15.55
N LEU A 302 -3.78 27.82 -15.50
CA LEU A 302 -2.63 27.35 -14.73
C LEU A 302 -2.87 27.43 -13.22
N SER A 303 -3.48 28.51 -12.73
CA SER A 303 -3.89 28.68 -11.33
C SER A 303 -4.92 27.62 -10.93
N ARG A 304 -6.01 27.45 -11.71
CA ARG A 304 -6.99 26.37 -11.50
C ARG A 304 -6.34 24.98 -11.49
N LYS A 305 -5.41 24.72 -12.41
CA LYS A 305 -4.65 23.45 -12.45
C LYS A 305 -3.75 23.28 -11.23
N ALA A 306 -3.14 24.34 -10.73
CA ALA A 306 -2.31 24.34 -9.53
C ALA A 306 -3.15 24.08 -8.26
N THR A 307 -4.31 24.75 -8.11
CA THR A 307 -5.26 24.50 -7.02
C THR A 307 -5.79 23.08 -7.05
N LYS A 308 -6.20 22.59 -8.24
CA LYS A 308 -6.61 21.19 -8.43
C LYS A 308 -5.52 20.20 -8.04
N LYS A 309 -4.27 20.47 -8.41
CA LYS A 309 -3.11 19.64 -8.02
C LYS A 309 -2.86 19.71 -6.51
N ASN A 310 -2.99 20.89 -5.89
CA ASN A 310 -2.83 21.07 -4.45
C ASN A 310 -3.91 20.30 -3.68
N ASN A 311 -5.18 20.42 -4.07
CA ASN A 311 -6.29 19.71 -3.45
C ASN A 311 -6.12 18.18 -3.57
N ARG A 312 -5.70 17.68 -4.74
CA ARG A 312 -5.33 16.26 -4.94
C ARG A 312 -4.23 15.81 -3.99
N MET A 313 -3.21 16.64 -3.80
CA MET A 313 -2.10 16.38 -2.90
C MET A 313 -2.55 16.34 -1.44
N GLN A 314 -3.38 17.29 -1.02
CA GLN A 314 -3.95 17.34 0.33
C GLN A 314 -4.80 16.10 0.65
N VAL A 315 -5.63 15.66 -0.28
CA VAL A 315 -6.40 14.41 -0.14
C VAL A 315 -5.48 13.20 0.03
N THR A 316 -4.43 13.12 -0.79
CA THR A 316 -3.45 12.03 -0.71
C THR A 316 -2.70 12.06 0.62
N HIS A 317 -2.31 13.24 1.11
CA HIS A 317 -1.70 13.39 2.43
C HIS A 317 -2.65 13.02 3.56
N PHE A 318 -3.92 13.40 3.48
CA PHE A 318 -4.94 13.00 4.45
C PHE A 318 -5.14 11.48 4.47
N GLN A 319 -5.17 10.83 3.31
CA GLN A 319 -5.24 9.37 3.20
C GLN A 319 -3.99 8.69 3.81
N LEU A 320 -2.80 9.21 3.56
CA LEU A 320 -1.55 8.72 4.17
C LEU A 320 -1.58 8.86 5.70
N ARG A 321 -2.05 10.00 6.21
CA ARG A 321 -2.23 10.25 7.65
C ARG A 321 -3.25 9.28 8.26
N CYS A 322 -4.36 9.01 7.58
CA CYS A 322 -5.35 8.02 8.00
C CYS A 322 -4.75 6.60 8.04
N LEU A 323 -3.93 6.24 7.04
CA LEU A 323 -3.20 4.97 7.04
C LEU A 323 -2.25 4.82 8.24
N ASP A 324 -1.67 5.91 8.74
CA ASP A 324 -0.82 5.88 9.94
C ASP A 324 -1.63 5.58 11.21
N LEU A 325 -2.86 6.11 11.33
CA LEU A 325 -3.79 5.71 12.39
C LEU A 325 -4.15 4.23 12.28
N LEU A 326 -4.52 3.76 11.08
CA LEU A 326 -4.87 2.35 10.85
C LEU A 326 -3.70 1.40 11.13
N GLU A 327 -2.46 1.76 10.77
CA GLU A 327 -1.29 0.98 11.16
C GLU A 327 -1.13 0.93 12.69
N SER A 328 -1.36 2.04 13.38
CA SER A 328 -1.33 2.07 14.85
C SER A 328 -2.36 1.12 15.45
N PHE A 329 -3.58 1.09 14.88
CA PHE A 329 -4.63 0.16 15.29
C PHE A 329 -4.23 -1.30 15.06
N ILE A 330 -3.78 -1.65 13.85
CA ILE A 330 -3.35 -3.02 13.52
C ILE A 330 -2.23 -3.48 14.45
N THR A 331 -1.22 -2.64 14.67
CA THR A 331 -0.05 -3.04 15.47
C THR A 331 -0.36 -3.21 16.96
N ARG A 332 -1.32 -2.46 17.50
CA ARG A 332 -1.70 -2.50 18.92
C ARG A 332 -2.80 -3.49 19.24
N GLN A 333 -3.77 -3.66 18.33
CA GLN A 333 -4.99 -4.42 18.57
C GLN A 333 -5.03 -5.77 17.85
N ASN A 334 -3.94 -6.18 17.18
CA ASN A 334 -3.87 -7.41 16.40
C ASN A 334 -4.35 -8.67 17.14
N THR A 335 -4.19 -8.81 18.45
CA THR A 335 -4.60 -10.01 19.20
C THR A 335 -5.96 -9.89 19.86
N THR A 336 -6.53 -8.69 19.94
CA THR A 336 -7.62 -8.39 20.87
C THR A 336 -8.88 -7.97 20.13
N ASN A 337 -8.77 -7.13 19.10
CA ASN A 337 -9.93 -6.57 18.41
C ASN A 337 -10.16 -7.26 17.04
N PRO A 338 -11.30 -7.96 16.85
CA PRO A 338 -11.65 -8.60 15.57
C PRO A 338 -11.76 -7.64 14.39
N LEU A 339 -12.03 -6.34 14.61
CA LEU A 339 -12.17 -5.33 13.55
C LEU A 339 -10.91 -5.15 12.69
N VAL A 340 -9.74 -5.58 13.19
CA VAL A 340 -8.50 -5.61 12.39
C VAL A 340 -8.67 -6.46 11.13
N LEU A 341 -9.53 -7.49 11.18
CA LEU A 341 -9.80 -8.37 10.04
C LEU A 341 -10.59 -7.66 8.92
N ASP A 342 -11.44 -6.69 9.29
CA ASP A 342 -12.28 -5.95 8.34
C ASP A 342 -11.48 -4.95 7.49
N LEU A 343 -10.22 -4.67 7.87
CA LEU A 343 -9.31 -3.79 7.11
C LEU A 343 -8.69 -4.43 5.86
N VAL A 344 -8.73 -5.76 5.74
CA VAL A 344 -8.06 -6.45 4.63
C VAL A 344 -8.63 -6.03 3.28
N LEU A 345 -9.96 -5.99 3.14
CA LEU A 345 -10.60 -5.64 1.86
C LEU A 345 -10.48 -4.16 1.52
N PRO A 346 -10.77 -3.19 2.43
CA PRO A 346 -10.57 -1.77 2.15
C PRO A 346 -9.13 -1.43 1.73
N LEU A 347 -8.12 -2.02 2.40
CA LEU A 347 -6.72 -1.80 2.02
C LEU A 347 -6.37 -2.43 0.66
N LEU A 348 -6.94 -3.60 0.35
CA LEU A 348 -6.75 -4.24 -0.96
C LEU A 348 -7.40 -3.40 -2.08
N GLU A 349 -8.58 -2.85 -1.84
CA GLU A 349 -9.29 -1.96 -2.75
C GLU A 349 -8.53 -0.65 -2.97
N LEU A 350 -7.98 -0.06 -1.90
CA LEU A 350 -7.13 1.12 -2.00
C LEU A 350 -5.90 0.87 -2.88
N VAL A 351 -5.22 -0.27 -2.71
CA VAL A 351 -4.09 -0.63 -3.59
C VAL A 351 -4.55 -0.79 -5.03
N GLU A 352 -5.69 -1.45 -5.26
CA GLU A 352 -6.24 -1.64 -6.61
C GLU A 352 -6.59 -0.32 -7.30
N SER A 353 -7.23 0.62 -6.58
CA SER A 353 -7.62 1.92 -7.13
C SER A 353 -6.43 2.84 -7.36
N SER A 354 -5.47 2.86 -6.42
CA SER A 354 -4.34 3.79 -6.46
C SER A 354 -3.22 3.33 -7.38
N SER A 355 -3.08 2.03 -7.67
CA SER A 355 -2.02 1.52 -8.55
C SER A 355 -2.16 1.94 -10.02
N LYS A 356 -3.31 2.53 -10.41
CA LYS A 356 -3.55 3.01 -11.78
C LYS A 356 -3.15 4.47 -11.98
N ASP A 357 -3.06 5.22 -10.89
CA ASP A 357 -2.78 6.65 -10.92
C ASP A 357 -1.33 6.88 -10.45
N PRO A 358 -0.41 7.36 -11.31
CA PRO A 358 0.98 7.60 -10.92
C PRO A 358 1.10 8.63 -9.79
N GLU A 359 0.15 9.55 -9.65
CA GLU A 359 0.17 10.53 -8.55
C GLU A 359 -0.15 9.88 -7.19
N LYS A 360 -0.80 8.71 -7.19
CA LYS A 360 -1.14 7.95 -5.98
C LYS A 360 -0.21 6.76 -5.75
N GLU A 361 0.93 6.70 -6.43
CA GLU A 361 1.91 5.61 -6.29
C GLU A 361 2.38 5.47 -4.84
N VAL A 362 2.74 6.59 -4.19
CA VAL A 362 3.18 6.61 -2.77
C VAL A 362 2.09 6.04 -1.85
N LEU A 363 0.83 6.37 -2.12
CA LEU A 363 -0.31 5.85 -1.37
C LEU A 363 -0.49 4.34 -1.56
N ALA A 364 -0.37 3.87 -2.81
CA ALA A 364 -0.44 2.45 -3.14
C ALA A 364 0.70 1.64 -2.50
N GLU A 365 1.93 2.17 -2.49
CA GLU A 365 3.09 1.57 -1.84
C GLU A 365 2.88 1.48 -0.33
N ARG A 366 2.44 2.58 0.30
CA ARG A 366 2.18 2.64 1.73
C ARG A 366 1.09 1.64 2.15
N ALA A 367 -0.03 1.62 1.44
CA ALA A 367 -1.14 0.68 1.67
C ALA A 367 -0.69 -0.77 1.47
N THR A 368 0.13 -1.05 0.45
CA THR A 368 0.73 -2.37 0.22
C THR A 368 1.56 -2.82 1.40
N VAL A 369 2.41 -1.95 1.95
CA VAL A 369 3.27 -2.29 3.11
C VAL A 369 2.40 -2.62 4.32
N ILE A 370 1.37 -1.81 4.61
CA ILE A 370 0.45 -2.06 5.73
C ILE A 370 -0.26 -3.40 5.54
N LEU A 371 -0.91 -3.60 4.39
CA LEU A 371 -1.66 -4.82 4.08
C LEU A 371 -0.76 -6.06 4.15
N ARG A 372 0.38 -6.05 3.43
CA ARG A 372 1.22 -7.25 3.28
C ARG A 372 2.08 -7.52 4.51
N VAL A 373 2.66 -6.49 5.12
CA VAL A 373 3.68 -6.64 6.17
C VAL A 373 3.07 -6.53 7.56
N LYS A 374 2.19 -5.55 7.78
CA LYS A 374 1.63 -5.28 9.10
C LYS A 374 0.40 -6.12 9.39
N LEU A 375 -0.47 -6.33 8.39
CA LEU A 375 -1.71 -7.10 8.54
C LEU A 375 -1.52 -8.59 8.20
N CYS A 376 -1.32 -8.95 6.93
CA CYS A 376 -1.26 -10.37 6.50
C CYS A 376 -0.13 -11.18 7.16
N LYS A 377 0.95 -10.53 7.59
CA LYS A 377 2.11 -11.15 8.26
C LYS A 377 2.16 -10.92 9.77
N MET A 378 1.12 -10.36 10.38
CA MET A 378 1.09 -10.20 11.85
C MET A 378 1.29 -11.54 12.56
N LYS A 379 1.99 -11.51 13.71
CA LYS A 379 2.32 -12.72 14.46
C LYS A 379 1.14 -13.20 15.31
N GLY A 380 0.45 -12.29 15.98
CA GLY A 380 -0.78 -12.55 16.73
C GLY A 380 -2.01 -12.16 15.91
N TYR A 381 -3.13 -12.83 16.14
CA TYR A 381 -4.45 -12.53 15.58
C TYR A 381 -5.53 -12.77 16.65
N PRO A 382 -6.73 -12.18 16.52
CA PRO A 382 -7.78 -12.32 17.52
C PRO A 382 -8.24 -13.77 17.64
N ARG A 383 -8.38 -14.22 18.90
CA ARG A 383 -8.85 -15.56 19.25
C ARG A 383 -10.24 -15.48 19.86
N SER A 384 -10.97 -16.59 19.81
CA SER A 384 -12.35 -16.70 20.30
C SER A 384 -13.31 -15.79 19.54
N LEU A 385 -13.23 -15.83 18.21
CA LEU A 385 -14.13 -15.09 17.33
C LEU A 385 -15.57 -15.57 17.46
N GLN A 386 -16.52 -14.64 17.35
CA GLN A 386 -17.94 -14.95 17.22
C GLN A 386 -18.25 -15.56 15.85
N GLU A 387 -19.36 -16.30 15.75
CA GLU A 387 -19.75 -17.05 14.55
C GLU A 387 -19.99 -16.14 13.33
N ASP A 388 -20.56 -14.96 13.55
CA ASP A 388 -20.77 -13.94 12.52
C ASP A 388 -19.43 -13.45 11.92
N VAL A 389 -18.39 -13.26 12.76
CA VAL A 389 -17.05 -12.87 12.31
C VAL A 389 -16.40 -14.00 11.50
N ILE A 390 -16.58 -15.25 11.95
CA ILE A 390 -16.07 -16.44 11.26
C ILE A 390 -16.71 -16.55 9.87
N ASP A 391 -18.04 -16.40 9.77
CA ASP A 391 -18.75 -16.44 8.49
C ASP A 391 -18.29 -15.31 7.55
N ARG A 392 -18.17 -14.07 8.07
CA ARG A 392 -17.62 -12.94 7.31
C ARG A 392 -16.20 -13.20 6.79
N CYS A 393 -15.34 -13.88 7.56
CA CYS A 393 -14.00 -14.24 7.08
C CYS A 393 -14.04 -15.16 5.86
N HIS A 394 -14.97 -16.13 5.82
CA HIS A 394 -15.15 -17.00 4.65
C HIS A 394 -15.65 -16.21 3.44
N ASP A 395 -16.63 -15.33 3.63
CA ASP A 395 -17.09 -14.42 2.58
C ASP A 395 -15.98 -13.53 2.05
N ASN A 396 -15.13 -13.03 2.94
CA ASN A 396 -14.03 -12.16 2.56
C ASN A 396 -12.95 -12.88 1.75
N ILE A 397 -12.75 -14.19 1.94
CA ILE A 397 -11.93 -15.01 1.02
C ILE A 397 -12.53 -14.99 -0.39
N GLY A 398 -13.84 -15.20 -0.52
CA GLY A 398 -14.54 -15.15 -1.79
C GLY A 398 -14.45 -13.76 -2.45
N LYS A 399 -14.68 -12.69 -1.69
CA LYS A 399 -14.56 -11.30 -2.16
C LYS A 399 -13.13 -10.97 -2.60
N ALA A 400 -12.11 -11.41 -1.86
CA ALA A 400 -10.72 -11.21 -2.24
C ALA A 400 -10.38 -11.97 -3.54
N LEU A 401 -10.80 -13.24 -3.67
CA LEU A 401 -10.58 -14.03 -4.89
C LEU A 401 -11.27 -13.40 -6.11
N LYS A 402 -12.46 -12.81 -5.97
CA LYS A 402 -13.15 -12.09 -7.06
C LYS A 402 -12.28 -10.98 -7.67
N LYS A 403 -11.38 -10.35 -6.90
CA LYS A 403 -10.44 -9.34 -7.42
C LYS A 403 -9.44 -9.91 -8.44
N CYS A 404 -9.10 -11.21 -8.37
CA CYS A 404 -8.25 -11.85 -9.38
C CYS A 404 -8.90 -11.99 -10.77
N TYR A 405 -10.23 -11.89 -10.86
CA TYR A 405 -10.96 -11.97 -12.13
C TYR A 405 -11.03 -10.59 -12.84
N SER A 406 -10.76 -9.52 -12.11
CA SER A 406 -10.93 -8.14 -12.58
C SER A 406 -9.83 -7.72 -13.56
N ALA A 407 -10.09 -6.72 -14.41
CA ALA A 407 -9.13 -6.20 -15.39
C ALA A 407 -7.90 -5.55 -14.74
N SER A 408 -8.07 -5.05 -13.52
CA SER A 408 -6.99 -4.55 -12.66
C SER A 408 -6.11 -5.67 -12.07
N GLY A 409 -6.49 -6.95 -12.26
CA GLY A 409 -5.89 -8.15 -11.70
C GLY A 409 -4.52 -8.52 -12.27
N GLY A 410 -3.56 -7.60 -12.20
CA GLY A 410 -2.17 -7.88 -12.54
C GLY A 410 -1.54 -8.93 -11.61
N VAL A 411 -0.32 -9.37 -11.96
CA VAL A 411 0.45 -10.35 -11.17
C VAL A 411 0.63 -9.88 -9.72
N PHE A 412 0.92 -8.59 -9.53
CA PHE A 412 1.13 -7.99 -8.20
C PHE A 412 -0.14 -8.01 -7.34
N LEU A 413 -1.28 -7.56 -7.87
CA LEU A 413 -2.55 -7.59 -7.12
C LEU A 413 -2.95 -9.03 -6.76
N SER A 414 -2.77 -9.97 -7.69
CA SER A 414 -3.01 -11.40 -7.43
C SER A 414 -2.11 -11.96 -6.31
N GLN A 415 -0.87 -11.49 -6.17
CA GLN A 415 -0.01 -11.85 -5.05
C GLN A 415 -0.55 -11.30 -3.72
N LEU A 416 -1.06 -10.08 -3.70
CA LEU A 416 -1.70 -9.52 -2.51
C LEU A 416 -2.98 -10.28 -2.14
N VAL A 417 -3.83 -10.60 -3.12
CA VAL A 417 -5.04 -11.43 -2.92
C VAL A 417 -4.68 -12.78 -2.29
N SER A 418 -3.64 -13.46 -2.81
CA SER A 418 -3.14 -14.71 -2.22
C SER A 418 -2.76 -14.53 -0.75
N HIS A 419 -1.99 -13.49 -0.41
CA HIS A 419 -1.64 -13.21 0.99
C HIS A 419 -2.87 -12.93 1.87
N CYS A 420 -3.88 -12.22 1.36
CA CYS A 420 -5.12 -11.94 2.08
C CYS A 420 -5.92 -13.21 2.36
N CYS A 421 -6.10 -14.08 1.35
CA CYS A 421 -6.80 -15.35 1.52
C CYS A 421 -6.09 -16.26 2.52
N LEU A 422 -4.76 -16.38 2.41
CA LEU A 422 -3.95 -17.14 3.36
C LEU A 422 -3.99 -16.55 4.78
N PHE A 423 -4.10 -15.23 4.92
CA PHE A 423 -4.28 -14.58 6.22
C PHE A 423 -5.61 -14.99 6.86
N TYR A 424 -6.72 -14.90 6.14
CA TYR A 424 -8.03 -15.35 6.64
C TYR A 424 -8.02 -16.84 7.01
N LEU A 425 -7.46 -17.70 6.14
CA LEU A 425 -7.32 -19.13 6.44
C LEU A 425 -6.49 -19.39 7.70
N ARG A 426 -5.43 -18.61 7.93
CA ARG A 426 -4.62 -18.68 9.15
C ARG A 426 -5.42 -18.29 10.39
N VAL A 427 -6.24 -17.24 10.31
CA VAL A 427 -7.10 -16.79 11.41
C VAL A 427 -8.18 -17.83 11.72
N LEU A 428 -8.87 -18.33 10.69
CA LEU A 428 -9.91 -19.35 10.80
C LEU A 428 -9.35 -20.66 11.37
N SER A 429 -8.20 -21.12 10.88
CA SER A 429 -7.54 -22.35 11.38
C SER A 429 -7.10 -22.22 12.84
N GLY A 430 -6.80 -21.00 13.28
CA GLY A 430 -6.37 -20.71 14.64
C GLY A 430 -7.50 -20.51 15.64
N ASN A 431 -8.74 -20.40 15.16
CA ASN A 431 -9.94 -20.29 15.97
C ASN A 431 -10.68 -21.64 15.99
N GLN A 432 -11.45 -21.88 17.04
CA GLN A 432 -12.26 -23.10 17.16
C GLN A 432 -13.73 -22.72 17.07
N PRO A 433 -14.56 -23.49 16.36
CA PRO A 433 -16.00 -23.34 16.42
C PRO A 433 -16.48 -23.73 17.81
N THR A 434 -17.57 -23.12 18.27
CA THR A 434 -18.10 -23.24 19.64
C THR A 434 -18.39 -24.68 20.07
N ASP A 435 -18.67 -25.57 19.11
CA ASP A 435 -19.21 -26.90 19.41
C ASP A 435 -18.23 -28.07 19.18
N LYS A 436 -17.09 -27.88 18.49
CA LYS A 436 -16.18 -29.00 18.12
C LYS A 436 -14.72 -28.57 18.00
N SER A 437 -13.82 -29.30 18.65
CA SER A 437 -12.38 -29.22 18.36
C SER A 437 -12.08 -29.94 17.04
N SER A 438 -11.99 -29.18 15.95
CA SER A 438 -11.62 -29.73 14.64
C SER A 438 -10.13 -29.49 14.38
N SER A 439 -9.48 -30.42 13.65
CA SER A 439 -8.09 -30.25 13.23
C SER A 439 -7.89 -29.09 12.24
N SER A 440 -8.99 -28.61 11.63
CA SER A 440 -9.06 -27.47 10.72
C SER A 440 -9.51 -26.17 11.40
N GLY A 441 -9.71 -26.16 12.72
CA GLY A 441 -10.23 -25.01 13.44
C GLY A 441 -11.65 -24.63 13.00
N ALA A 442 -11.90 -23.33 12.81
CA ALA A 442 -13.18 -22.77 12.37
C ALA A 442 -13.31 -22.69 10.84
N VAL A 443 -12.44 -23.38 10.09
CA VAL A 443 -12.48 -23.38 8.61
C VAL A 443 -13.60 -24.31 8.12
N ASP A 444 -14.55 -23.73 7.38
CA ASP A 444 -15.42 -24.48 6.47
C ASP A 444 -14.59 -24.88 5.24
N VAL A 445 -13.99 -26.07 5.33
CA VAL A 445 -13.08 -26.60 4.31
C VAL A 445 -13.79 -26.70 2.97
N ASP A 446 -15.06 -27.10 2.96
CA ASP A 446 -15.83 -27.34 1.74
C ASP A 446 -16.09 -26.04 0.99
N ARG A 447 -16.60 -25.03 1.69
CA ARG A 447 -16.82 -23.69 1.11
C ARG A 447 -15.55 -23.08 0.55
N VAL A 448 -14.43 -23.16 1.29
CA VAL A 448 -13.14 -22.66 0.82
C VAL A 448 -12.68 -23.44 -0.42
N CYS A 449 -12.81 -24.76 -0.40
CA CYS A 449 -12.39 -25.60 -1.51
C CYS A 449 -13.19 -25.30 -2.78
N ASP A 450 -14.50 -25.04 -2.65
CA ASP A 450 -15.38 -24.70 -3.77
C ASP A 450 -15.05 -23.33 -4.39
N LEU A 451 -14.65 -22.35 -3.57
CA LEU A 451 -14.15 -21.06 -4.05
C LEU A 451 -12.88 -21.23 -4.90
N TYR A 452 -11.91 -22.02 -4.42
CA TYR A 452 -10.68 -22.31 -5.16
C TYR A 452 -10.91 -23.24 -6.35
N PHE A 453 -11.88 -24.15 -6.28
CA PHE A 453 -12.29 -25.00 -7.39
C PHE A 453 -12.84 -24.16 -8.54
N SER A 454 -13.72 -23.19 -8.24
CA SER A 454 -14.24 -22.24 -9.24
C SER A 454 -13.11 -21.44 -9.92
N ALA A 455 -12.12 -21.00 -9.12
CA ALA A 455 -10.93 -20.33 -9.65
C ALA A 455 -10.05 -21.25 -10.52
N LEU A 456 -9.92 -22.53 -10.12
CA LEU A 456 -9.21 -23.53 -10.90
C LEU A 456 -9.93 -23.82 -12.22
N GLU A 457 -11.25 -23.98 -12.21
CA GLU A 457 -12.05 -24.25 -13.40
C GLU A 457 -11.93 -23.10 -14.42
N ASP A 458 -12.11 -21.85 -13.97
CA ASP A 458 -11.91 -20.67 -14.81
C ASP A 458 -10.49 -20.65 -15.41
N PHE A 459 -9.47 -20.88 -14.56
CA PHE A 459 -8.08 -20.97 -15.00
C PHE A 459 -7.87 -22.12 -15.99
N MET A 460 -8.50 -23.28 -15.87
CA MET A 460 -8.23 -24.41 -16.77
C MET A 460 -9.00 -24.32 -18.10
N THR A 461 -10.19 -23.71 -18.09
CA THR A 461 -11.18 -23.76 -19.18
C THR A 461 -11.38 -22.45 -19.94
N LYS A 462 -10.85 -21.31 -19.48
CA LYS A 462 -10.95 -20.04 -20.23
C LYS A 462 -9.60 -19.62 -20.76
N ARG A 463 -9.50 -19.34 -22.08
CA ARG A 463 -8.25 -18.86 -22.69
C ARG A 463 -7.83 -17.51 -22.15
N GLU A 464 -8.78 -16.63 -21.87
CA GLU A 464 -8.57 -15.26 -21.38
C GLU A 464 -8.67 -15.14 -19.85
N SER A 465 -8.59 -16.26 -19.12
CA SER A 465 -8.59 -16.23 -17.65
C SER A 465 -7.46 -15.35 -17.13
N ARG A 466 -7.81 -14.40 -16.26
CA ARG A 466 -6.88 -13.48 -15.59
C ARG A 466 -6.27 -14.04 -14.31
N ILE A 467 -6.81 -15.16 -13.84
CA ILE A 467 -6.37 -15.82 -12.62
C ILE A 467 -4.94 -16.31 -12.81
N GLN A 468 -4.10 -16.02 -11.82
CA GLN A 468 -2.73 -16.47 -11.82
C GLN A 468 -2.61 -17.84 -11.14
N ALA A 469 -1.91 -18.78 -11.79
CA ALA A 469 -1.76 -20.15 -11.28
C ALA A 469 -1.22 -20.23 -9.85
N PHE A 470 -0.34 -19.29 -9.48
CA PHE A 470 0.27 -19.27 -8.15
C PHE A 470 -0.76 -19.02 -7.03
N VAL A 471 -1.90 -18.36 -7.30
CA VAL A 471 -2.93 -18.11 -6.27
C VAL A 471 -3.51 -19.43 -5.76
N ILE A 472 -3.77 -20.36 -6.68
CA ILE A 472 -4.24 -21.72 -6.37
C ILE A 472 -3.10 -22.56 -5.79
N GLN A 473 -1.89 -22.43 -6.34
CA GLN A 473 -0.72 -23.17 -5.87
C GLN A 473 -0.33 -22.80 -4.43
N ASP A 474 -0.44 -21.52 -4.04
CA ASP A 474 -0.18 -21.05 -2.69
C ASP A 474 -1.17 -21.67 -1.68
N PHE A 475 -2.45 -21.79 -2.05
CA PHE A 475 -3.45 -22.49 -1.25
C PHE A 475 -3.09 -23.97 -1.06
N ILE A 476 -2.78 -24.69 -2.15
CA ILE A 476 -2.41 -26.11 -2.10
C ILE A 476 -1.13 -26.33 -1.27
N THR A 477 -0.12 -25.47 -1.44
CA THR A 477 1.17 -25.64 -0.76
C THR A 477 1.10 -25.32 0.73
N ARG A 478 0.31 -24.32 1.13
CA ARG A 478 0.18 -23.92 2.55
C ARG A 478 -0.88 -24.68 3.32
N TYR A 479 -1.98 -25.06 2.66
CA TYR A 479 -3.10 -25.80 3.24
C TYR A 479 -3.47 -27.04 2.41
N PRO A 480 -2.57 -28.03 2.23
CA PRO A 480 -2.84 -29.23 1.44
C PRO A 480 -4.05 -30.03 1.93
N SER A 481 -4.29 -30.08 3.24
CA SER A 481 -5.44 -30.78 3.83
C SER A 481 -6.77 -30.13 3.48
N TYR A 482 -6.82 -28.81 3.30
CA TYR A 482 -8.04 -28.10 2.92
C TYR A 482 -8.32 -28.21 1.42
N ALA A 483 -7.26 -28.35 0.61
CA ALA A 483 -7.36 -28.43 -0.84
C ALA A 483 -7.68 -29.84 -1.39
N GLN A 484 -7.98 -30.82 -0.54
CA GLN A 484 -8.08 -32.23 -0.92
C GLN A 484 -9.09 -32.52 -2.04
N LYS A 485 -10.22 -31.80 -2.08
CA LYS A 485 -11.23 -31.99 -3.14
C LYS A 485 -10.73 -31.57 -4.53
N LEU A 486 -9.64 -30.80 -4.63
CA LEU A 486 -9.05 -30.40 -5.91
C LEU A 486 -8.25 -31.52 -6.59
N VAL A 487 -7.88 -32.59 -5.86
CA VAL A 487 -7.02 -33.66 -6.41
C VAL A 487 -7.69 -34.35 -7.60
N ALA A 488 -8.94 -34.81 -7.46
CA ALA A 488 -9.63 -35.52 -8.54
C ALA A 488 -9.87 -34.65 -9.79
N PRO A 489 -10.35 -33.39 -9.67
CA PRO A 489 -10.41 -32.49 -10.82
C PRO A 489 -9.05 -32.21 -11.47
N LEU A 490 -7.99 -32.01 -10.69
CA LEU A 490 -6.65 -31.78 -11.23
C LEU A 490 -6.13 -32.97 -12.03
N THR A 491 -6.49 -34.20 -11.63
CA THR A 491 -6.15 -35.42 -12.38
C THR A 491 -6.74 -35.39 -13.79
N LYS A 492 -8.01 -35.00 -13.94
CA LYS A 492 -8.65 -34.84 -15.27
C LYS A 492 -8.06 -33.68 -16.07
N MET A 493 -7.89 -32.54 -15.39
CA MET A 493 -7.45 -31.28 -15.99
C MET A 493 -5.97 -31.32 -16.46
N MET A 494 -5.17 -32.29 -16.01
CA MET A 494 -3.83 -32.52 -16.56
C MET A 494 -3.87 -32.91 -18.04
N VAL A 495 -4.96 -33.53 -18.51
CA VAL A 495 -5.16 -33.93 -19.91
C VAL A 495 -6.07 -32.94 -20.63
N GLU A 496 -7.18 -32.56 -20.00
CA GLU A 496 -8.25 -31.78 -20.63
C GLU A 496 -7.99 -30.27 -20.68
N GLY A 497 -7.00 -29.77 -19.92
CA GLY A 497 -6.68 -28.34 -19.90
C GLY A 497 -6.43 -27.76 -21.29
N ILE A 498 -7.00 -26.58 -21.58
CA ILE A 498 -7.05 -26.03 -22.95
C ILE A 498 -5.66 -25.80 -23.56
N GLN A 499 -4.71 -25.41 -22.73
CA GLN A 499 -3.34 -25.12 -23.15
C GLN A 499 -2.36 -26.03 -22.44
N ILE A 500 -1.29 -26.42 -23.13
CA ILE A 500 -0.21 -27.24 -22.55
C ILE A 500 0.43 -26.55 -21.32
N TYR A 501 0.46 -25.21 -21.29
CA TYR A 501 0.86 -24.45 -20.11
C TYR A 501 -0.04 -24.76 -18.90
N ARG A 502 -1.37 -24.74 -19.07
CA ARG A 502 -2.35 -25.03 -18.02
C ARG A 502 -2.24 -26.49 -17.55
N ARG A 503 -2.09 -27.44 -18.48
CA ARG A 503 -1.79 -28.85 -18.17
C ARG A 503 -0.51 -29.01 -17.34
N THR A 504 0.53 -28.27 -17.70
CA THR A 504 1.79 -28.23 -16.93
C THR A 504 1.58 -27.69 -15.51
N GLN A 505 0.74 -26.66 -15.33
CA GLN A 505 0.39 -26.13 -14.02
C GLN A 505 -0.40 -27.15 -13.19
N ALA A 506 -1.35 -27.88 -13.77
CA ALA A 506 -2.06 -28.95 -13.08
C ALA A 506 -1.11 -30.04 -12.54
N CYS A 507 -0.13 -30.48 -13.36
CA CYS A 507 0.91 -31.39 -12.89
C CYS A 507 1.75 -30.81 -11.74
N GLN A 508 2.06 -29.51 -11.77
CA GLN A 508 2.81 -28.83 -10.70
C GLN A 508 1.99 -28.70 -9.41
N MET A 509 0.68 -28.46 -9.51
CA MET A 509 -0.24 -28.43 -8.38
C MET A 509 -0.39 -29.82 -7.73
N LEU A 510 -0.57 -30.87 -8.54
CA LEU A 510 -0.52 -32.26 -8.05
C LEU A 510 0.83 -32.60 -7.40
N SER A 511 1.94 -32.16 -8.01
CA SER A 511 3.28 -32.35 -7.46
C SER A 511 3.47 -31.68 -6.09
N ALA A 512 2.77 -30.58 -5.83
CA ALA A 512 2.78 -29.86 -4.56
C ALA A 512 2.09 -30.65 -3.45
N PHE A 513 0.98 -31.34 -3.74
CA PHE A 513 0.32 -32.24 -2.80
C PHE A 513 1.25 -33.37 -2.32
N TYR A 514 2.03 -33.99 -3.22
CA TYR A 514 3.02 -35.01 -2.85
C TYR A 514 4.23 -34.46 -2.07
N GLN A 515 4.44 -33.14 -2.06
CA GLN A 515 5.51 -32.51 -1.26
C GLN A 515 5.02 -32.10 0.15
N ALA A 516 3.72 -32.18 0.41
CA ALA A 516 3.16 -31.94 1.72
C ALA A 516 3.62 -33.01 2.72
N THR A 517 3.71 -32.64 3.99
CA THR A 517 4.06 -33.56 5.08
C THR A 517 3.08 -33.36 6.23
N PRO A 518 2.21 -34.36 6.54
CA PRO A 518 1.99 -35.60 5.80
C PRO A 518 1.34 -35.36 4.42
N VAL A 519 1.44 -36.35 3.52
CA VAL A 519 0.72 -36.34 2.25
C VAL A 519 -0.78 -36.53 2.52
N PRO A 520 -1.68 -35.69 1.96
CA PRO A 520 -3.12 -35.82 2.21
C PRO A 520 -3.71 -37.16 1.74
N GLU A 521 -4.68 -37.68 2.47
CA GLU A 521 -5.33 -38.98 2.20
C GLU A 521 -6.01 -39.04 0.82
N ALA A 522 -6.59 -37.93 0.35
CA ALA A 522 -7.14 -37.89 -1.00
C ALA A 522 -6.07 -38.20 -2.07
N VAL A 523 -4.83 -37.77 -1.87
CA VAL A 523 -3.74 -37.97 -2.83
C VAL A 523 -3.32 -39.43 -2.88
N THR A 524 -3.25 -40.10 -1.74
CA THR A 524 -2.97 -41.54 -1.69
C THR A 524 -4.11 -42.34 -2.33
N LYS A 525 -5.37 -41.96 -2.08
CA LYS A 525 -6.55 -42.59 -2.70
C LYS A 525 -6.56 -42.47 -4.23
N TYR A 526 -6.22 -41.30 -4.78
CA TYR A 526 -6.20 -41.08 -6.23
C TYR A 526 -4.83 -41.41 -6.87
N SER A 527 -3.87 -41.97 -6.14
CA SER A 527 -2.53 -42.24 -6.66
C SER A 527 -2.54 -43.22 -7.85
N SER A 528 -3.39 -44.25 -7.84
CA SER A 528 -3.57 -45.17 -8.97
C SER A 528 -4.08 -44.45 -10.22
N ASP A 529 -5.09 -43.60 -10.06
CA ASP A 529 -5.74 -42.86 -11.15
C ASP A 529 -4.78 -41.82 -11.74
N ILE A 530 -4.02 -41.15 -10.87
CA ILE A 530 -2.95 -40.24 -11.29
C ILE A 530 -1.89 -41.00 -12.07
N PHE A 531 -1.44 -42.16 -11.58
CA PHE A 531 -0.38 -42.95 -12.19
C PHE A 531 -0.77 -43.52 -13.56
N THR A 532 -1.99 -44.03 -13.69
CA THR A 532 -2.55 -44.52 -14.96
C THR A 532 -2.70 -43.38 -15.97
N THR A 533 -3.29 -42.26 -15.58
CA THR A 533 -3.44 -41.07 -16.43
C THR A 533 -2.08 -40.57 -16.95
N ILE A 534 -1.05 -40.49 -16.09
CA ILE A 534 0.30 -40.10 -16.49
C ILE A 534 0.90 -41.09 -17.50
N THR A 535 0.70 -42.40 -17.30
CA THR A 535 1.17 -43.44 -18.21
C THR A 535 0.54 -43.29 -19.59
N ASP A 536 -0.78 -43.10 -19.64
CA ASP A 536 -1.53 -42.89 -20.89
C ASP A 536 -1.08 -41.64 -21.64
N VAL A 537 -0.87 -40.53 -20.92
CA VAL A 537 -0.34 -39.29 -21.50
C VAL A 537 1.03 -39.51 -22.13
N LEU A 538 1.94 -40.22 -21.45
CA LEU A 538 3.26 -40.54 -22.00
C LEU A 538 3.14 -41.43 -23.24
N SER A 539 2.35 -42.50 -23.19
CA SER A 539 2.12 -43.39 -24.34
C SER A 539 1.57 -42.63 -25.55
N ASN A 540 0.57 -41.77 -25.33
CA ASN A 540 -0.03 -40.96 -26.39
C ASN A 540 0.94 -39.92 -26.95
N THR A 541 1.76 -39.30 -26.09
CA THR A 541 2.75 -38.31 -26.53
C THR A 541 3.86 -38.97 -27.37
N ILE A 542 4.31 -40.17 -27.00
CA ILE A 542 5.29 -40.94 -27.76
C ILE A 542 4.74 -41.28 -29.17
N LYS A 543 3.46 -41.65 -29.25
CA LYS A 543 2.79 -42.01 -30.51
C LYS A 543 2.50 -40.82 -31.41
N ASN A 544 1.89 -39.75 -30.88
CA ASN A 544 1.29 -38.69 -31.68
C ASN A 544 2.10 -37.38 -31.72
N LYS A 545 3.16 -37.22 -30.90
CA LYS A 545 4.05 -36.04 -30.76
C LYS A 545 3.40 -34.65 -30.67
N SER A 546 2.09 -34.51 -30.83
CA SER A 546 1.33 -33.25 -30.90
C SER A 546 1.46 -32.44 -29.62
N ASP A 547 1.40 -33.11 -28.47
CA ASP A 547 1.45 -32.50 -27.14
C ASP A 547 2.89 -32.44 -26.56
N TRP A 548 3.92 -32.72 -27.36
CA TRP A 548 5.30 -32.69 -26.89
C TRP A 548 5.75 -31.28 -26.52
N ARG A 549 5.94 -31.02 -25.22
CA ARG A 549 6.61 -29.82 -24.72
C ARG A 549 7.57 -30.18 -23.58
N PRO A 550 8.85 -29.74 -23.61
CA PRO A 550 9.83 -30.16 -22.61
C PRO A 550 9.42 -29.88 -21.16
N LYS A 551 8.86 -28.70 -20.88
CA LYS A 551 8.42 -28.33 -19.52
C LYS A 551 7.25 -29.19 -19.02
N TYR A 552 6.34 -29.55 -19.92
CA TYR A 552 5.20 -30.42 -19.61
C TYR A 552 5.68 -31.84 -19.30
N MET A 553 6.57 -32.38 -20.13
CA MET A 553 7.19 -33.70 -19.91
C MET A 553 7.99 -33.76 -18.61
N VAL A 554 8.74 -32.72 -18.27
CA VAL A 554 9.45 -32.64 -16.98
C VAL A 554 8.47 -32.69 -15.81
N ALA A 555 7.34 -31.97 -15.90
CA ALA A 555 6.32 -31.96 -14.86
C ALA A 555 5.65 -33.34 -14.70
N ILE A 556 5.31 -34.02 -15.80
CA ILE A 556 4.74 -35.37 -15.81
C ILE A 556 5.68 -36.38 -15.16
N ILE A 557 6.94 -36.45 -15.61
CA ILE A 557 7.90 -37.43 -15.08
C ILE A 557 8.22 -37.15 -13.61
N LYS A 558 8.29 -35.87 -13.21
CA LYS A 558 8.46 -35.51 -11.80
C LYS A 558 7.27 -35.97 -10.96
N LEU A 559 6.05 -35.75 -11.44
CA LEU A 559 4.83 -36.19 -10.77
C LEU A 559 4.79 -37.72 -10.65
N MET A 560 5.15 -38.44 -11.73
CA MET A 560 5.27 -39.89 -11.73
C MET A 560 6.24 -40.36 -10.64
N PHE A 561 7.46 -39.81 -10.59
CA PHE A 561 8.44 -40.17 -9.57
C PHE A 561 7.91 -39.99 -8.14
N GLN A 562 7.17 -38.91 -7.88
CA GLN A 562 6.57 -38.67 -6.58
C GLN A 562 5.46 -39.68 -6.25
N CYS A 563 4.58 -39.95 -7.22
CA CYS A 563 3.51 -40.94 -7.11
C CYS A 563 4.04 -42.37 -6.91
N THR A 564 5.16 -42.74 -7.53
CA THR A 564 5.78 -44.06 -7.29
C THR A 564 6.24 -44.21 -5.85
N SER A 565 6.64 -43.12 -5.18
CA SER A 565 7.11 -43.19 -3.81
C SER A 565 6.00 -43.46 -2.80
N THR A 566 4.75 -43.07 -3.12
CA THR A 566 3.56 -43.36 -2.30
C THR A 566 2.92 -44.71 -2.62
N LEU A 567 3.14 -45.25 -3.83
CA LEU A 567 2.63 -46.55 -4.26
C LEU A 567 3.56 -47.74 -3.93
N LYS A 568 4.73 -47.50 -3.32
CA LYS A 568 5.70 -48.57 -2.96
C LYS A 568 5.14 -49.64 -2.01
N ASP A 569 4.10 -49.29 -1.26
CA ASP A 569 3.43 -50.18 -0.32
C ASP A 569 2.24 -50.94 -0.95
N SER A 570 1.94 -50.70 -2.23
CA SER A 570 0.87 -51.37 -2.98
C SER A 570 1.43 -52.37 -4.00
N GLU A 571 0.92 -53.61 -3.99
CA GLU A 571 1.23 -54.70 -4.95
C GLU A 571 0.71 -54.39 -6.37
N SER A 572 1.13 -53.28 -6.96
CA SER A 572 0.70 -52.86 -8.30
C SER A 572 1.67 -53.41 -9.35
N ASP A 573 1.14 -53.99 -10.43
CA ASP A 573 1.95 -54.36 -11.61
C ASP A 573 2.31 -53.10 -12.42
N PHE A 574 3.59 -52.73 -12.40
CA PHE A 574 4.13 -51.56 -13.11
C PHE A 574 4.76 -51.91 -14.47
N THR A 575 4.60 -53.14 -14.96
CA THR A 575 5.29 -53.65 -16.17
C THR A 575 5.01 -52.81 -17.41
N SER A 576 3.76 -52.40 -17.63
CA SER A 576 3.36 -51.56 -18.76
C SER A 576 4.01 -50.17 -18.70
N THR A 577 3.99 -49.52 -17.54
CA THR A 577 4.59 -48.20 -17.33
C THR A 577 6.11 -48.22 -17.47
N VAL A 578 6.76 -49.29 -16.99
CA VAL A 578 8.19 -49.51 -17.19
C VAL A 578 8.54 -49.54 -18.68
N GLN A 579 7.76 -50.23 -19.50
CA GLN A 579 7.97 -50.27 -20.95
C GLN A 579 7.80 -48.89 -21.57
N VAL A 580 6.74 -48.15 -21.20
CA VAL A 580 6.50 -46.78 -21.68
C VAL A 580 7.65 -45.83 -21.32
N LEU A 581 8.23 -45.96 -20.13
CA LEU A 581 9.39 -45.16 -19.71
C LEU A 581 10.69 -45.52 -20.46
N LYS A 582 10.88 -46.80 -20.80
CA LYS A 582 12.00 -47.23 -21.68
C LYS A 582 11.83 -46.66 -23.09
N ASP A 583 10.62 -46.73 -23.64
CA ASP A 583 10.29 -46.15 -24.94
C ASP A 583 10.47 -44.63 -24.93
N PHE A 584 10.10 -43.97 -23.83
CA PHE A 584 10.33 -42.54 -23.62
C PHE A 584 11.82 -42.17 -23.63
N LEU A 585 12.71 -42.98 -23.05
CA LEU A 585 14.17 -42.75 -23.13
C LEU A 585 14.72 -42.86 -24.56
N ASN A 586 14.04 -43.57 -25.44
CA ASN A 586 14.46 -43.72 -26.83
C ASN A 586 14.11 -42.52 -27.72
N VAL A 587 13.24 -41.62 -27.25
CA VAL A 587 12.85 -40.39 -27.94
C VAL A 587 14.05 -39.42 -28.03
N ASP A 588 14.36 -38.93 -29.24
CA ASP A 588 15.55 -38.10 -29.50
C ASP A 588 15.57 -36.81 -28.67
N GLU A 589 14.41 -36.20 -28.48
CA GLU A 589 14.21 -35.01 -27.66
C GLU A 589 14.54 -35.27 -26.17
N VAL A 590 14.34 -36.49 -25.66
CA VAL A 590 14.69 -36.91 -24.29
C VAL A 590 16.19 -37.13 -24.16
N LYS A 591 16.81 -37.83 -25.14
CA LYS A 591 18.26 -38.08 -25.16
C LYS A 591 19.07 -36.78 -25.13
N ARG A 592 18.57 -35.72 -25.78
CA ARG A 592 19.17 -34.39 -25.77
C ARG A 592 19.00 -33.65 -24.44
N SER A 593 18.00 -34.01 -23.64
CA SER A 593 17.70 -33.39 -22.35
C SER A 593 18.25 -34.22 -21.19
N GLN A 594 19.35 -33.73 -20.59
CA GLN A 594 19.93 -34.36 -19.39
C GLN A 594 18.94 -34.41 -18.22
N GLU A 595 18.06 -33.41 -18.10
CA GLU A 595 17.08 -33.34 -17.00
C GLU A 595 16.00 -34.42 -17.15
N LEU A 596 15.41 -34.57 -18.34
CA LEU A 596 14.42 -35.61 -18.62
C LEU A 596 15.03 -36.99 -18.45
N THR A 597 16.19 -37.24 -19.06
CA THR A 597 16.90 -38.53 -18.93
C THR A 597 17.16 -38.88 -17.45
N THR A 598 17.64 -37.91 -16.66
CA THR A 598 17.92 -38.10 -15.23
C THR A 598 16.63 -38.42 -14.44
N LEU A 599 15.54 -37.70 -14.68
CA LEU A 599 14.27 -37.89 -13.98
C LEU A 599 13.58 -39.20 -14.37
N THR A 600 13.63 -39.59 -15.65
CA THR A 600 13.09 -40.86 -16.13
C THR A 600 13.85 -42.03 -15.51
N TRP A 601 15.19 -41.97 -15.44
CA TRP A 601 15.98 -42.98 -14.73
C TRP A 601 15.66 -43.06 -13.24
N LYS A 602 15.45 -41.92 -12.56
CA LYS A 602 15.00 -41.93 -11.15
C LYS A 602 13.66 -42.63 -10.98
N SER A 603 12.73 -42.42 -11.90
CA SER A 603 11.41 -43.06 -11.89
C SER A 603 11.52 -44.57 -12.13
N LEU A 604 12.33 -45.00 -13.11
CA LEU A 604 12.61 -46.42 -13.37
C LEU A 604 13.25 -47.13 -12.17
N VAL A 605 14.22 -46.48 -11.50
CA VAL A 605 14.84 -47.02 -10.28
C VAL A 605 13.83 -47.11 -9.13
N ALA A 606 12.95 -46.12 -8.99
CA ALA A 606 11.89 -46.16 -7.98
C ALA A 606 10.88 -47.31 -8.20
N LEU A 607 10.72 -47.74 -9.46
CA LEU A 607 9.89 -48.87 -9.89
C LEU A 607 10.63 -50.24 -9.86
N GLY A 608 11.85 -50.32 -9.32
CA GLY A 608 12.54 -51.59 -9.08
C GLY A 608 13.50 -52.06 -10.19
N LEU A 609 13.80 -51.25 -11.21
CA LEU A 609 14.84 -51.58 -12.20
C LEU A 609 16.25 -51.29 -11.66
N ASN A 610 17.06 -52.34 -11.53
CA ASN A 610 18.48 -52.22 -11.19
C ASN A 610 19.30 -51.68 -12.37
N ARG A 611 20.22 -50.76 -12.07
CA ARG A 611 21.08 -50.05 -13.04
C ARG A 611 22.11 -50.97 -13.68
N GLU A 612 22.26 -50.90 -15.00
CA GLU A 612 23.43 -51.40 -15.72
C GLU A 612 24.55 -50.33 -15.77
N LYS A 613 25.82 -50.77 -15.79
CA LYS A 613 27.01 -49.90 -15.79
C LYS A 613 27.11 -49.12 -17.10
N GLY A 614 26.90 -47.80 -17.08
CA GLY A 614 27.15 -46.91 -18.23
C GLY A 614 26.29 -45.64 -18.35
N GLN A 615 25.30 -45.45 -17.47
CA GLN A 615 24.26 -44.41 -17.62
C GLN A 615 24.47 -43.17 -16.72
N PRO A 616 23.83 -42.02 -17.03
CA PRO A 616 24.13 -40.71 -16.43
C PRO A 616 24.04 -40.71 -14.89
N ASN A 617 25.05 -40.09 -14.26
CA ASN A 617 25.25 -40.10 -12.81
C ASN A 617 24.36 -39.05 -12.10
N LEU A 618 23.40 -39.51 -11.29
CA LEU A 618 22.30 -38.72 -10.70
C LEU A 618 22.77 -37.68 -9.64
N ASP A 619 24.00 -37.78 -9.13
CA ASP A 619 24.47 -37.04 -7.94
C ASP A 619 25.39 -35.83 -8.18
N LYS A 620 25.66 -35.44 -9.44
CA LYS A 620 26.61 -34.33 -9.69
C LYS A 620 26.09 -32.94 -9.27
N LYS A 621 24.78 -32.71 -9.16
CA LYS A 621 24.21 -31.40 -8.75
C LYS A 621 24.34 -31.11 -7.24
N SER A 622 24.25 -32.12 -6.36
CA SER A 622 24.36 -31.94 -4.90
C SER A 622 25.82 -31.71 -4.46
N ARG A 623 26.78 -32.40 -5.08
CA ARG A 623 28.22 -32.24 -4.79
C ARG A 623 28.80 -30.90 -5.27
N LYS A 624 28.39 -30.36 -6.43
CA LYS A 624 28.86 -29.03 -6.89
C LYS A 624 28.34 -27.87 -6.03
N ARG A 625 27.13 -27.98 -5.46
CA ARG A 625 26.57 -26.98 -4.54
C ARG A 625 27.23 -27.03 -3.15
N LYS A 626 27.56 -28.22 -2.64
CA LYS A 626 28.37 -28.38 -1.42
C LYS A 626 29.83 -27.93 -1.61
N LYS A 627 30.48 -28.19 -2.76
CA LYS A 627 31.84 -27.66 -3.06
C LYS A 627 31.88 -26.14 -3.21
N ARG A 628 30.86 -25.50 -3.80
CA ARG A 628 30.78 -24.02 -3.88
C ARG A 628 30.46 -23.34 -2.56
N LYS A 629 29.84 -24.03 -1.60
CA LYS A 629 29.66 -23.52 -0.22
C LYS A 629 30.95 -23.69 0.59
N LYS A 630 31.59 -24.87 0.54
CA LYS A 630 32.87 -25.12 1.23
C LYS A 630 34.03 -24.22 0.74
N ASN A 631 34.07 -23.84 -0.54
CA ASN A 631 35.10 -22.93 -1.04
C ASN A 631 34.83 -21.44 -0.75
N LYS A 632 33.68 -21.08 -0.17
CA LYS A 632 33.37 -19.69 0.19
C LYS A 632 33.57 -19.39 1.68
N ASP A 633 33.71 -20.42 2.50
CA ASP A 633 33.84 -20.32 3.96
C ASP A 633 35.28 -20.60 4.47
N VAL A 634 36.30 -20.66 3.59
CA VAL A 634 37.70 -20.99 3.96
C VAL A 634 38.73 -19.98 3.40
N VAL A 635 38.31 -18.79 2.98
CA VAL A 635 39.27 -17.69 2.66
C VAL A 635 38.87 -16.46 3.45
N GLY A 636 39.21 -16.52 4.72
CA GLY A 636 39.16 -15.44 5.68
C GLY A 636 39.96 -15.94 6.88
N GLU A 637 41.11 -15.31 7.08
CA GLU A 637 42.06 -15.50 8.17
C GLU A 637 43.29 -16.38 7.89
N GLN A 638 44.42 -15.75 8.20
CA GLN A 638 45.75 -16.25 8.49
C GLN A 638 46.86 -15.97 7.47
N GLU A 639 47.68 -15.04 7.95
CA GLU A 639 48.95 -14.51 7.51
C GLU A 639 50.02 -15.55 7.17
N ASN A 640 50.85 -15.14 6.22
CA ASN A 640 52.26 -15.47 5.95
C ASN A 640 53.01 -16.35 6.97
N VAL A 641 53.58 -17.46 6.47
CA VAL A 641 54.99 -17.82 6.71
C VAL A 641 55.59 -18.36 5.40
N VAL A 642 56.77 -17.83 5.10
CA VAL A 642 57.63 -18.00 3.93
C VAL A 642 58.36 -19.33 3.98
N ASP A 643 58.60 -19.97 2.83
CA ASP A 643 59.89 -20.65 2.62
C ASP A 643 60.39 -20.56 1.17
N LYS A 644 61.69 -20.27 1.08
CA LYS A 644 62.47 -19.77 -0.06
C LYS A 644 62.91 -20.89 -1.02
N LYS A 645 63.12 -20.54 -2.30
CA LYS A 645 64.46 -20.63 -2.95
C LYS A 645 64.54 -19.98 -4.34
N ASP A 646 65.72 -19.40 -4.55
CA ASP A 646 66.41 -18.96 -5.79
C ASP A 646 66.03 -17.57 -6.35
N VAL A 647 66.73 -16.47 -6.01
CA VAL A 647 68.05 -15.95 -6.51
C VAL A 647 67.94 -15.56 -8.00
N ASN A 648 68.12 -14.32 -8.49
CA ASN A 648 69.17 -13.32 -8.19
C ASN A 648 68.82 -11.87 -8.66
N GLU A 649 69.39 -10.86 -7.96
CA GLU A 649 69.91 -9.52 -8.37
C GLU A 649 69.22 -8.63 -9.44
N ASN A 650 68.72 -7.44 -9.04
CA ASN A 650 69.49 -6.17 -9.09
C ASN A 650 68.69 -4.90 -8.67
N THR A 651 69.29 -4.18 -7.71
CA THR A 651 69.37 -2.73 -7.39
C THR A 651 68.32 -1.66 -7.79
N GLU A 652 67.86 -0.97 -6.73
CA GLU A 652 67.72 0.49 -6.52
C GLU A 652 66.80 1.38 -7.40
N ASN A 653 65.67 1.82 -6.83
CA ASN A 653 65.48 3.20 -6.31
C ASN A 653 64.04 3.48 -5.83
N ALA A 654 63.92 4.38 -4.85
CA ALA A 654 62.70 4.70 -4.10
C ALA A 654 61.86 5.86 -4.68
N VAL A 655 60.70 6.12 -4.02
CA VAL A 655 59.81 7.32 -4.02
C VAL A 655 58.50 7.19 -4.88
N PRO A 656 57.32 7.72 -4.47
CA PRO A 656 56.47 7.38 -3.31
C PRO A 656 54.98 7.12 -3.69
N ALA A 657 54.14 6.84 -2.70
CA ALA A 657 52.73 6.51 -2.85
C ALA A 657 51.84 7.71 -3.24
N GLU A 658 51.44 7.82 -4.51
CA GLU A 658 50.31 8.70 -4.90
C GLU A 658 49.42 8.21 -6.08
N SER A 659 49.66 7.02 -6.62
CA SER A 659 49.01 6.60 -7.89
C SER A 659 47.72 5.77 -7.74
N ARG A 660 47.27 5.44 -6.52
CA ARG A 660 46.15 4.49 -6.33
C ARG A 660 44.74 5.12 -6.38
N LYS A 661 44.63 6.45 -6.25
CA LYS A 661 43.35 7.17 -6.40
C LYS A 661 43.04 7.53 -7.87
N GLN A 662 44.05 7.79 -8.70
CA GLN A 662 43.83 8.10 -10.14
C GLN A 662 43.47 6.86 -10.98
N LEU A 663 43.94 5.66 -10.63
CA LEU A 663 43.60 4.42 -11.34
C LEU A 663 42.14 3.97 -11.12
N LYS A 664 41.55 4.28 -9.96
CA LYS A 664 40.13 3.97 -9.67
C LYS A 664 39.17 4.93 -10.36
N ALA A 665 39.54 6.20 -10.53
CA ALA A 665 38.73 7.19 -11.26
C ALA A 665 38.70 6.93 -12.78
N ARG A 666 39.80 6.43 -13.37
CA ARG A 666 39.88 6.08 -14.79
C ARG A 666 39.00 4.87 -15.15
N ASN A 667 39.02 3.83 -14.32
CA ASN A 667 38.20 2.62 -14.49
C ASN A 667 36.69 2.87 -14.31
N LEU A 668 36.29 3.88 -13.53
CA LEU A 668 34.89 4.26 -13.37
C LEU A 668 34.37 5.09 -14.56
N LYS A 669 35.23 5.91 -15.19
CA LYS A 669 34.90 6.67 -16.41
C LYS A 669 34.80 5.77 -17.66
N GLU A 670 35.61 4.71 -17.77
CA GLU A 670 35.50 3.74 -18.88
C GLU A 670 34.21 2.90 -18.81
N LYS A 671 33.80 2.46 -17.62
CA LYS A 671 32.52 1.73 -17.45
C LYS A 671 31.28 2.60 -17.76
N LYS A 672 31.33 3.91 -17.50
CA LYS A 672 30.26 4.85 -17.88
C LYS A 672 30.25 5.17 -19.39
N LYS A 673 31.39 5.14 -20.09
CA LYS A 673 31.45 5.30 -21.56
C LYS A 673 30.94 4.07 -22.33
N LEU A 674 31.23 2.85 -21.86
CA LEU A 674 30.76 1.60 -22.49
C LEU A 674 29.24 1.39 -22.36
N THR A 675 28.61 1.94 -21.33
CA THR A 675 27.16 1.86 -21.11
C THR A 675 26.38 2.90 -21.91
N LYS A 676 26.92 4.11 -22.14
CA LYS A 676 26.34 5.10 -23.07
C LYS A 676 26.44 4.66 -24.55
N ALA A 677 27.53 4.01 -24.96
CA ALA A 677 27.70 3.50 -26.33
C ALA A 677 26.75 2.34 -26.69
N SER A 678 26.33 1.51 -25.72
CA SER A 678 25.34 0.45 -25.94
C SER A 678 23.89 0.94 -26.00
N LYS A 679 23.57 2.10 -25.39
CA LYS A 679 22.23 2.71 -25.49
C LYS A 679 22.01 3.44 -26.83
N GLN A 680 23.04 4.14 -27.36
CA GLN A 680 22.95 4.79 -28.68
C GLN A 680 22.93 3.83 -29.89
N LYS A 681 23.50 2.61 -29.76
CA LYS A 681 23.41 1.59 -30.82
C LYS A 681 22.05 0.87 -30.88
N ARG A 682 21.20 1.02 -29.87
CA ARG A 682 19.89 0.35 -29.80
C ARG A 682 18.74 1.25 -30.28
N SER A 683 18.90 2.58 -30.24
CA SER A 683 17.92 3.53 -30.80
C SER A 683 18.05 3.73 -32.31
N LYS A 684 19.26 3.57 -32.89
CA LYS A 684 19.50 3.72 -34.34
C LYS A 684 19.05 2.53 -35.21
N LYS A 685 18.61 1.42 -34.60
CA LYS A 685 18.23 0.18 -35.32
C LYS A 685 16.71 -0.02 -35.45
N THR A 686 15.92 0.85 -34.84
CA THR A 686 14.44 0.84 -34.88
C THR A 686 13.85 1.92 -35.79
N SER A 687 14.65 2.82 -36.35
CA SER A 687 14.21 3.88 -37.27
C SER A 687 14.44 3.59 -38.76
N GLU A 688 14.98 2.43 -39.12
CA GLU A 688 15.34 2.09 -40.53
C GLU A 688 14.49 0.96 -41.16
N SER A 689 13.43 0.45 -40.51
CA SER A 689 12.60 -0.64 -41.05
C SER A 689 11.21 -0.25 -41.55
N SER A 690 10.92 1.03 -41.77
CA SER A 690 9.64 1.48 -42.34
C SER A 690 9.82 2.43 -43.52
N SER A 691 10.42 1.99 -44.61
CA SER A 691 10.14 2.54 -45.94
C SER A 691 10.63 1.61 -47.06
N LYS A 692 9.71 1.30 -47.99
CA LYS A 692 9.88 0.85 -49.39
C LYS A 692 9.09 -0.42 -49.75
N LYS A 693 7.90 -0.21 -50.32
CA LYS A 693 7.41 -0.90 -51.52
C LYS A 693 6.60 0.08 -52.38
N PRO A 694 6.87 0.23 -53.69
CA PRO A 694 6.07 1.07 -54.58
C PRO A 694 4.85 0.27 -55.09
N LYS A 695 3.69 0.91 -55.15
CA LYS A 695 2.49 0.40 -55.85
C LYS A 695 2.46 1.00 -57.25
N THR A 696 2.46 0.13 -58.25
CA THR A 696 2.09 0.39 -59.63
C THR A 696 0.58 0.65 -59.72
N LEU A 697 0.18 1.80 -60.27
CA LEU A 697 -1.18 2.05 -60.73
C LEU A 697 -1.37 1.35 -62.08
N THR A 698 -2.46 0.60 -62.20
CA THR A 698 -3.09 0.26 -63.47
C THR A 698 -4.50 0.81 -63.44
N THR A 699 -4.76 1.64 -64.43
CA THR A 699 -6.05 2.20 -64.86
C THR A 699 -6.92 1.11 -65.47
N SER A 700 -8.22 1.09 -65.18
CA SER A 700 -9.33 1.08 -66.17
C SER A 700 -10.66 0.75 -65.52
N GLU A 701 -11.65 1.57 -65.90
CA GLU A 701 -13.12 1.41 -65.88
C GLU A 701 -13.88 1.26 -64.55
#